data_AF-A0A9E0Z3K3-F1
#
_entry.id   AF-A0A9E0Z3K3-F1
#
_cell.length_a   1.000
_cell.length_b   1.000
_cell.length_c   1.000
_cell.angle_alpha   90.00
_cell.angle_beta   90.00
_cell.angle_gamma   90.00
#
_symmetry.space_group_name_H-M   'P 1'
#
loop_
_entity.id
_entity.type
_entity.pdbx_description
1 polymer ?
#
loop_
_entity_poly.entity_id
_entity_poly.type
_entity_poly.pdbx_seq_one_letter_code
_entity_poly.pdbx_strand_id
1 'polypeptide(L)'
;MRKRVWKKRGSIFIILTMCAGMLAGNTFLTGEGSSGNVFAQRIEENQGTGSGEAGQDDGAQDSDVQEGSEQGDNAQDGGVQDGSEQEDDTQDSGVKDGGEEDDANRTQEEILVKDVLEELTYMRVRLGRRYLGREAEYDIYGERTIVQPNEGEKQIVIRDGDRAEIFYGTYRGVKEYEAYTELSDMLDAQFFLLPIANLELTDQMIKEQNYEMEFTETEQLEGFLTALSYVGAVDIEAVQLAAVRIRFDESYRPESVQFHLQSETIAEEDLRTVEQELQQQYAYDDVVEESSFEDRYNEILLKIQEIVPEEDVTAEQYIEDLSNVARAADESFLAILKEQSEELIKKDGWDRRAVFAYLEAIDARFGEFREDSLTEIPQETYLKELEDTFAEVHKVGSDVYTYMFEVSGLKAKEKALLVISQMGGYIDGNEMLQLAGDYQFDSEMPPHAEFLESYAACVRTAWQKKSGAYKILDNQKVHQFRMYIDRQNVQYVRSHFEGKTDYEKLKNYAKQYEFSLYYGEPSRHHNKILRKGRFEAQEYDKVLTPNRLSEFIIDVQTGAFITEWDILKVDEVTGIVSTPEAYPKQKTIEGKTIVDTESFNYAPANYQEAHQCLDVLPASPDKKKGSSVYLENQVKKAMKKVWKSPEKYQYRERYRSAKDYQKEGK
;
A
#
# COMPACT_ATOMS: atom_id res chain seq x y z
N MET A 1 -10.94 37.92 12.09
CA MET A 1 -10.63 37.46 10.71
C MET A 1 -11.34 36.14 10.44
N ARG A 2 -11.60 35.79 9.17
CA ARG A 2 -12.31 34.54 8.81
C ARG A 2 -11.40 33.32 9.01
N LYS A 3 -11.85 32.32 9.76
CA LYS A 3 -11.22 30.99 9.77
C LYS A 3 -11.61 30.27 8.47
N ARG A 4 -10.67 30.10 7.54
CA ARG A 4 -10.76 29.04 6.54
C ARG A 4 -10.18 27.79 7.20
N VAL A 5 -11.05 26.94 7.73
CA VAL A 5 -10.66 25.56 8.07
C VAL A 5 -10.65 24.80 6.77
N TRP A 6 -9.47 24.56 6.21
CA TRP A 6 -9.32 23.48 5.24
C TRP A 6 -9.55 22.18 6.01
N LYS A 7 -10.67 21.50 5.77
CA LYS A 7 -10.66 20.03 5.91
C LYS A 7 -9.62 19.57 4.88
N LYS A 8 -8.52 18.93 5.29
CA LYS A 8 -7.85 18.01 4.36
C LYS A 8 -8.92 16.96 4.04
N ARG A 9 -9.52 17.04 2.84
CA ARG A 9 -9.95 15.83 2.16
C ARG A 9 -8.66 15.05 2.00
N GLY A 10 -8.52 13.95 2.74
CA GLY A 10 -7.56 12.94 2.33
C GLY A 10 -8.14 12.37 1.04
N SER A 11 -7.61 12.76 -0.11
CA SER A 11 -7.84 12.01 -1.34
C SER A 11 -7.19 10.65 -1.10
N ILE A 12 -8.00 9.68 -0.68
CA ILE A 12 -7.53 8.31 -0.43
C ILE A 12 -7.20 7.72 -1.79
N PHE A 13 -5.96 7.91 -2.23
CA PHE A 13 -5.38 7.05 -3.25
C PHE A 13 -5.37 5.64 -2.67
N ILE A 14 -6.29 4.79 -3.13
CA ILE A 14 -6.34 3.38 -2.75
C ILE A 14 -5.19 2.65 -3.49
N ILE A 15 -3.96 2.93 -3.05
CA ILE A 15 -2.77 2.17 -3.46
C ILE A 15 -2.86 0.84 -2.73
N LEU A 16 -3.29 -0.20 -3.46
CA LEU A 16 -3.72 -1.51 -2.97
C LEU A 16 -2.54 -2.32 -2.39
N THR A 17 -2.07 -1.88 -1.22
CA THR A 17 -0.90 -2.38 -0.50
C THR A 17 -1.36 -3.38 0.56
N MET A 18 -1.69 -4.61 0.13
CA MET A 18 -2.11 -5.66 1.06
C MET A 18 -0.98 -6.03 2.04
N CYS A 19 -1.08 -5.52 3.27
CA CYS A 19 -0.22 -5.87 4.39
C CYS A 19 -0.55 -7.28 4.91
N ALA A 20 0.10 -8.29 4.34
CA ALA A 20 -0.07 -9.69 4.74
C ALA A 20 0.41 -9.96 6.20
N GLY A 21 -0.52 -9.83 7.15
CA GLY A 21 -0.61 -10.71 8.32
C GLY A 21 -0.44 -10.08 9.71
N MET A 22 -1.47 -10.25 10.55
CA MET A 22 -1.29 -10.69 11.94
C MET A 22 -2.53 -11.39 12.54
N LEU A 23 -2.55 -12.73 12.42
CA LEU A 23 -2.88 -13.70 13.48
C LEU A 23 -4.00 -13.38 14.49
N ALA A 24 -5.16 -14.03 14.31
CA ALA A 24 -5.99 -14.46 15.43
C ALA A 24 -5.53 -15.83 15.99
N GLY A 25 -5.61 -16.00 17.31
CA GLY A 25 -5.70 -17.33 17.94
C GLY A 25 -7.17 -17.78 18.05
N ASN A 26 -7.51 -19.02 18.44
CA ASN A 26 -6.67 -19.96 19.18
C ASN A 26 -7.26 -21.39 19.14
N THR A 27 -6.44 -22.43 18.91
CA THR A 27 -6.70 -23.88 19.20
C THR A 27 -7.87 -24.58 18.47
N PHE A 28 -7.80 -25.85 18.04
CA PHE A 28 -7.19 -27.02 18.67
C PHE A 28 -6.51 -28.03 17.71
N LEU A 29 -5.52 -28.74 18.27
CA LEU A 29 -4.84 -30.01 17.93
C LEU A 29 -5.52 -30.95 16.87
N THR A 30 -4.83 -31.74 16.02
CA THR A 30 -3.53 -32.47 16.17
C THR A 30 -2.81 -32.71 14.83
N GLY A 31 -1.51 -33.02 14.84
CA GLY A 31 -0.77 -33.58 13.68
C GLY A 31 0.73 -33.24 13.64
N GLU A 32 1.61 -34.22 13.39
CA GLU A 32 3.07 -34.02 13.34
C GLU A 32 3.65 -34.28 11.93
N GLY A 33 4.58 -33.43 11.46
CA GLY A 33 5.73 -33.89 10.65
C GLY A 33 6.01 -33.22 9.28
N SER A 34 7.32 -33.14 8.97
CA SER A 34 7.96 -33.05 7.64
C SER A 34 7.85 -31.77 6.77
N SER A 35 8.94 -30.98 6.84
CA SER A 35 9.59 -30.15 5.80
C SER A 35 9.25 -30.33 4.29
N GLY A 36 9.23 -29.21 3.51
CA GLY A 36 8.95 -29.16 2.05
C GLY A 36 9.93 -28.34 1.15
N ASN A 37 9.85 -26.99 1.14
CA ASN A 37 10.79 -26.02 0.49
C ASN A 37 10.70 -25.79 -1.06
N VAL A 38 11.19 -24.61 -1.54
CA VAL A 38 11.46 -24.15 -2.96
C VAL A 38 10.23 -24.05 -3.91
N PHE A 39 10.12 -23.22 -4.97
CA PHE A 39 10.96 -22.22 -5.70
C PHE A 39 10.18 -20.90 -5.92
N ALA A 40 10.74 -19.70 -6.22
CA ALA A 40 12.09 -19.22 -6.51
C ALA A 40 12.68 -19.46 -7.93
N GLN A 41 12.04 -18.93 -8.99
CA GLN A 41 12.62 -18.93 -10.34
C GLN A 41 13.77 -17.93 -10.49
N ARG A 42 14.69 -18.19 -11.45
CA ARG A 42 15.98 -17.51 -11.59
C ARG A 42 16.33 -17.32 -13.06
N ILE A 43 16.41 -16.08 -13.52
CA ILE A 43 16.98 -15.75 -14.84
C ILE A 43 18.51 -15.89 -14.76
N GLU A 44 19.12 -16.53 -15.76
CA GLU A 44 20.58 -16.64 -15.88
C GLU A 44 21.11 -15.68 -16.96
N GLU A 45 21.94 -14.73 -16.56
CA GLU A 45 22.66 -13.84 -17.48
C GLU A 45 23.76 -14.61 -18.21
N ASN A 46 23.66 -14.72 -19.54
CA ASN A 46 24.63 -15.44 -20.36
C ASN A 46 25.58 -14.47 -21.08
N GLN A 47 26.76 -14.19 -20.49
CA GLN A 47 27.81 -13.38 -21.12
C GLN A 47 28.91 -14.25 -21.74
N GLY A 48 28.77 -14.59 -23.03
CA GLY A 48 29.81 -15.22 -23.84
C GLY A 48 30.74 -14.20 -24.49
N THR A 49 32.02 -14.17 -24.10
CA THR A 49 33.03 -13.27 -24.68
C THR A 49 33.68 -13.86 -25.94
N GLY A 50 33.84 -13.05 -26.99
CA GLY A 50 34.29 -13.50 -28.31
C GLY A 50 35.79 -13.26 -28.60
N SER A 51 36.66 -14.18 -28.19
CA SER A 51 38.04 -14.34 -28.71
C SER A 51 38.65 -15.65 -28.19
N GLY A 52 39.29 -16.54 -28.96
CA GLY A 52 39.56 -16.52 -30.41
C GLY A 52 41.01 -16.87 -30.75
N GLU A 53 41.43 -18.15 -30.64
CA GLU A 53 42.72 -18.64 -31.18
C GLU A 53 42.71 -20.18 -31.40
N ALA A 54 43.81 -20.74 -31.95
CA ALA A 54 43.81 -21.93 -32.83
C ALA A 54 44.15 -23.32 -32.22
N GLY A 55 43.89 -24.39 -33.00
CA GLY A 55 44.38 -25.78 -32.85
C GLY A 55 43.30 -26.84 -33.20
N GLN A 56 43.24 -27.42 -34.41
CA GLN A 56 44.05 -28.49 -35.05
C GLN A 56 43.81 -29.94 -34.53
N ASP A 57 43.40 -30.81 -35.47
CA ASP A 57 43.54 -32.29 -35.61
C ASP A 57 43.03 -33.19 -34.44
N ASP A 58 42.38 -34.35 -34.57
CA ASP A 58 41.93 -35.27 -35.65
C ASP A 58 40.58 -35.93 -35.15
N GLY A 59 39.85 -36.88 -35.76
CA GLY A 59 39.97 -37.70 -36.97
C GLY A 59 38.96 -38.89 -36.94
N ALA A 60 38.54 -39.42 -38.11
CA ALA A 60 37.51 -40.47 -38.33
C ALA A 60 36.05 -40.10 -37.94
N GLN A 61 34.96 -40.39 -38.67
CA GLN A 61 34.50 -41.51 -39.54
C GLN A 61 33.98 -42.77 -38.79
N ASP A 62 32.66 -42.99 -38.84
CA ASP A 62 32.04 -44.07 -39.66
C ASP A 62 30.53 -43.79 -39.88
N SER A 63 29.81 -44.69 -40.56
CA SER A 63 28.52 -44.40 -41.25
C SER A 63 27.33 -45.33 -40.90
N ASP A 64 26.29 -45.25 -41.72
CA ASP A 64 25.15 -46.18 -41.92
C ASP A 64 23.89 -46.00 -41.04
N VAL A 65 22.65 -46.38 -41.44
CA VAL A 65 21.84 -46.12 -42.68
C VAL A 65 20.51 -46.94 -42.59
N GLN A 66 19.40 -46.38 -43.10
CA GLN A 66 18.07 -47.02 -43.33
C GLN A 66 17.23 -47.43 -42.08
N GLU A 67 15.95 -47.04 -41.94
CA GLU A 67 14.69 -47.32 -42.69
C GLU A 67 13.98 -48.62 -42.25
N GLY A 68 12.64 -48.57 -42.12
CA GLY A 68 11.81 -49.72 -41.75
C GLY A 68 10.40 -49.37 -41.26
N SER A 69 9.47 -49.13 -42.18
CA SER A 69 8.02 -49.00 -41.92
C SER A 69 7.27 -50.30 -42.24
N GLU A 70 6.12 -50.56 -41.60
CA GLU A 70 4.87 -50.97 -42.30
C GLU A 70 3.65 -51.09 -41.35
N GLN A 71 2.46 -51.21 -41.95
CA GLN A 71 1.13 -51.31 -41.30
C GLN A 71 0.56 -52.74 -41.41
N GLY A 72 -0.58 -53.02 -40.77
CA GLY A 72 -1.36 -54.24 -41.03
C GLY A 72 -2.70 -54.30 -40.30
N ASP A 73 -3.80 -54.21 -41.06
CA ASP A 73 -5.18 -54.31 -40.56
C ASP A 73 -5.66 -55.75 -40.32
N ASN A 74 -6.74 -55.91 -39.55
CA ASN A 74 -7.88 -56.74 -39.98
C ASN A 74 -9.19 -56.45 -39.22
N ALA A 75 -10.32 -56.89 -39.80
CA ALA A 75 -11.68 -56.63 -39.31
C ALA A 75 -12.60 -57.88 -39.47
N GLN A 76 -13.94 -57.67 -39.51
CA GLN A 76 -15.03 -58.68 -39.60
C GLN A 76 -15.36 -59.41 -38.27
N ASP A 77 -16.59 -59.85 -37.96
CA ASP A 77 -17.98 -59.65 -38.48
C ASP A 77 -18.93 -60.02 -37.31
N GLY A 78 -20.27 -59.85 -37.29
CA GLY A 78 -21.24 -59.35 -38.27
C GLY A 78 -22.60 -60.09 -38.14
N GLY A 79 -23.72 -59.40 -37.91
CA GLY A 79 -25.05 -60.03 -37.78
C GLY A 79 -26.19 -59.13 -37.26
N VAL A 80 -27.42 -59.35 -37.76
CA VAL A 80 -28.66 -58.57 -37.49
C VAL A 80 -29.88 -59.50 -37.53
N GLN A 81 -31.04 -59.03 -37.01
CA GLN A 81 -32.43 -59.55 -37.01
C GLN A 81 -32.91 -59.98 -35.61
N ASP A 82 -34.01 -59.47 -35.04
CA ASP A 82 -35.39 -59.21 -35.52
C ASP A 82 -36.32 -60.44 -35.34
N GLY A 83 -37.51 -60.23 -34.78
CA GLY A 83 -38.44 -61.27 -34.32
C GLY A 83 -39.39 -60.81 -33.19
N SER A 84 -40.65 -61.21 -33.27
CA SER A 84 -41.79 -60.63 -32.52
C SER A 84 -42.70 -61.67 -31.84
N GLU A 85 -43.75 -61.16 -31.18
CA GLU A 85 -45.03 -61.80 -30.78
C GLU A 85 -45.23 -62.34 -29.35
N GLN A 86 -46.39 -61.92 -28.80
CA GLN A 86 -47.37 -62.63 -27.94
C GLN A 86 -46.95 -63.03 -26.50
N GLU A 87 -47.58 -62.47 -25.47
CA GLU A 87 -48.95 -62.72 -24.94
C GLU A 87 -49.02 -63.99 -24.06
N ASP A 88 -49.36 -63.81 -22.77
CA ASP A 88 -50.28 -64.71 -22.06
C ASP A 88 -51.02 -63.92 -20.95
N ASP A 89 -52.20 -64.39 -20.57
CA ASP A 89 -53.18 -63.74 -19.71
C ASP A 89 -52.97 -64.07 -18.23
N THR A 90 -53.38 -63.18 -17.31
CA THR A 90 -54.22 -63.62 -16.19
C THR A 90 -55.08 -62.50 -15.61
N GLN A 91 -56.38 -62.78 -15.47
CA GLN A 91 -57.37 -61.89 -14.88
C GLN A 91 -57.48 -62.12 -13.36
N ASP A 92 -57.85 -61.07 -12.62
CA ASP A 92 -58.83 -61.21 -11.53
C ASP A 92 -59.79 -60.00 -11.54
N SER A 93 -60.97 -60.15 -10.97
CA SER A 93 -62.12 -59.26 -11.18
C SER A 93 -62.77 -58.80 -9.87
N GLY A 94 -62.83 -57.49 -9.66
CA GLY A 94 -63.45 -56.87 -8.47
C GLY A 94 -64.32 -55.68 -8.83
N VAL A 95 -65.64 -55.89 -8.95
CA VAL A 95 -66.60 -54.83 -9.35
C VAL A 95 -67.21 -54.15 -8.11
N LYS A 96 -67.12 -52.81 -8.03
CA LYS A 96 -68.25 -51.89 -7.71
C LYS A 96 -67.86 -50.40 -7.70
N ASP A 97 -68.28 -49.70 -8.76
CA ASP A 97 -69.29 -48.64 -8.72
C ASP A 97 -69.28 -47.61 -7.56
N GLY A 98 -69.01 -46.34 -7.87
CA GLY A 98 -69.40 -45.19 -7.05
C GLY A 98 -68.52 -43.94 -7.15
N GLY A 99 -69.12 -42.80 -7.54
CA GLY A 99 -68.66 -41.46 -7.16
C GLY A 99 -68.06 -40.58 -8.26
N GLU A 100 -68.43 -39.30 -8.23
CA GLU A 100 -67.94 -38.21 -9.08
C GLU A 100 -66.70 -37.52 -8.45
N GLU A 101 -66.16 -36.50 -9.14
CA GLU A 101 -65.13 -35.53 -8.71
C GLU A 101 -63.65 -35.95 -8.92
N ASP A 102 -63.18 -35.85 -10.17
CA ASP A 102 -61.75 -35.67 -10.49
C ASP A 102 -61.30 -34.27 -10.02
N ASP A 103 -60.39 -34.23 -9.05
CA ASP A 103 -59.89 -32.99 -8.43
C ASP A 103 -58.96 -32.21 -9.37
N ALA A 104 -59.20 -30.89 -9.48
CA ALA A 104 -58.50 -30.00 -10.39
C ALA A 104 -57.23 -29.41 -9.75
N ASN A 105 -56.34 -30.27 -9.26
CA ASN A 105 -55.15 -29.84 -8.52
C ASN A 105 -53.85 -30.43 -9.10
N ARG A 106 -53.34 -29.78 -10.15
CA ARG A 106 -51.90 -29.81 -10.44
C ARG A 106 -51.23 -28.86 -9.47
N THR A 107 -50.57 -29.39 -8.44
CA THR A 107 -49.60 -28.62 -7.66
C THR A 107 -48.56 -28.04 -8.62
N GLN A 108 -48.51 -26.72 -8.67
CA GLN A 108 -47.47 -25.99 -9.39
C GLN A 108 -46.19 -26.14 -8.57
N GLU A 109 -45.10 -26.62 -9.20
CA GLU A 109 -43.83 -26.79 -8.51
C GLU A 109 -43.27 -25.40 -8.15
N GLU A 110 -42.90 -25.25 -6.87
CA GLU A 110 -42.40 -24.01 -6.29
C GLU A 110 -40.94 -23.79 -6.70
N ILE A 111 -40.60 -22.59 -7.17
CA ILE A 111 -39.30 -22.29 -7.74
C ILE A 111 -38.41 -21.71 -6.64
N LEU A 112 -37.29 -22.37 -6.35
CA LEU A 112 -36.26 -21.83 -5.46
C LEU A 112 -35.49 -20.72 -6.20
N VAL A 113 -35.32 -19.58 -5.55
CA VAL A 113 -34.50 -18.47 -6.07
C VAL A 113 -33.08 -18.93 -6.33
N LYS A 114 -32.54 -19.79 -5.46
CA LYS A 114 -31.22 -20.40 -5.64
C LYS A 114 -31.07 -21.03 -7.03
N ASP A 115 -32.04 -21.82 -7.48
CA ASP A 115 -31.96 -22.54 -8.75
C ASP A 115 -31.92 -21.56 -9.94
N VAL A 116 -32.69 -20.46 -9.84
CA VAL A 116 -32.65 -19.34 -10.79
C VAL A 116 -31.26 -18.67 -10.83
N LEU A 117 -30.59 -18.52 -9.67
CA LEU A 117 -29.25 -17.94 -9.61
C LEU A 117 -28.16 -18.90 -10.13
N GLU A 118 -28.36 -20.22 -10.02
CA GLU A 118 -27.48 -21.24 -10.61
C GLU A 118 -27.64 -21.36 -12.15
N GLU A 119 -28.79 -20.95 -12.73
CA GLU A 119 -29.00 -20.87 -14.19
C GLU A 119 -28.44 -19.59 -14.85
N LEU A 120 -27.89 -18.63 -14.08
CA LEU A 120 -27.35 -17.38 -14.63
C LEU A 120 -26.06 -17.62 -15.43
N THR A 121 -26.12 -17.33 -16.73
CA THR A 121 -24.94 -17.34 -17.63
C THR A 121 -24.19 -16.03 -17.66
N TYR A 122 -24.86 -14.91 -17.37
CA TYR A 122 -24.28 -13.57 -17.36
C TYR A 122 -24.97 -12.67 -16.33
N MET A 123 -24.20 -11.73 -15.74
CA MET A 123 -24.69 -10.73 -14.80
C MET A 123 -23.85 -9.45 -14.93
N ARG A 124 -24.49 -8.28 -14.81
CA ARG A 124 -23.80 -6.99 -14.58
C ARG A 124 -24.25 -6.40 -13.24
N VAL A 125 -23.32 -5.95 -12.42
CA VAL A 125 -23.59 -5.29 -11.13
C VAL A 125 -22.95 -3.91 -11.11
N ARG A 126 -23.76 -2.86 -10.96
CA ARG A 126 -23.32 -1.50 -10.62
C ARG A 126 -23.16 -1.37 -9.12
N LEU A 127 -22.10 -0.67 -8.72
CA LEU A 127 -21.54 -0.72 -7.38
C LEU A 127 -21.27 0.70 -6.86
N GLY A 128 -21.52 0.92 -5.58
CA GLY A 128 -21.10 2.13 -4.89
C GLY A 128 -19.59 2.20 -4.64
N ARG A 129 -19.11 3.32 -4.10
CA ARG A 129 -17.67 3.63 -3.93
C ARG A 129 -16.93 2.82 -2.84
N ARG A 130 -17.55 1.75 -2.28
CA ARG A 130 -16.90 0.81 -1.34
C ARG A 130 -16.39 -0.48 -1.98
N TYR A 131 -16.56 -0.65 -3.28
CA TYR A 131 -16.14 -1.84 -4.03
C TYR A 131 -14.93 -1.57 -4.94
N LEU A 132 -14.33 -2.64 -5.48
CA LEU A 132 -13.11 -2.59 -6.32
C LEU A 132 -13.27 -1.76 -7.62
N GLY A 133 -14.50 -1.47 -8.02
CA GLY A 133 -14.84 -0.61 -9.16
C GLY A 133 -16.32 -0.27 -9.17
N ARG A 134 -16.75 0.60 -10.09
CA ARG A 134 -18.13 1.12 -10.17
C ARG A 134 -19.14 0.18 -10.84
N GLU A 135 -18.66 -0.77 -11.64
CA GLU A 135 -19.47 -1.69 -12.42
C GLU A 135 -18.64 -2.95 -12.70
N ALA A 136 -19.21 -4.13 -12.45
CA ALA A 136 -18.60 -5.42 -12.72
C ALA A 136 -19.51 -6.24 -13.65
N GLU A 137 -18.94 -6.78 -14.72
CA GLU A 137 -19.59 -7.61 -15.72
C GLU A 137 -19.04 -9.03 -15.62
N TYR A 138 -19.92 -10.02 -15.53
CA TYR A 138 -19.57 -11.43 -15.32
C TYR A 138 -20.12 -12.27 -16.47
N ASP A 139 -19.23 -12.91 -17.24
CA ASP A 139 -19.54 -14.11 -18.02
C ASP A 139 -19.35 -15.31 -17.08
N ILE A 140 -20.46 -15.68 -16.42
CA ILE A 140 -20.48 -16.71 -15.37
C ILE A 140 -20.19 -18.08 -15.97
N TYR A 141 -20.64 -18.33 -17.20
CA TYR A 141 -20.40 -19.58 -17.91
C TYR A 141 -18.94 -19.74 -18.37
N GLY A 142 -18.30 -18.65 -18.76
CA GLY A 142 -16.88 -18.63 -19.16
C GLY A 142 -15.88 -18.44 -18.00
N GLU A 143 -16.35 -18.25 -16.76
CA GLU A 143 -15.51 -17.88 -15.60
C GLU A 143 -14.69 -16.59 -15.81
N ARG A 144 -15.25 -15.62 -16.56
CA ARG A 144 -14.60 -14.34 -16.91
C ARG A 144 -15.32 -13.15 -16.30
N THR A 145 -14.54 -12.14 -15.89
CA THR A 145 -15.06 -10.91 -15.27
C THR A 145 -14.35 -9.69 -15.85
N ILE A 146 -15.07 -8.57 -15.99
CA ILE A 146 -14.52 -7.23 -16.25
C ILE A 146 -15.01 -6.29 -15.16
N VAL A 147 -14.11 -5.63 -14.43
CA VAL A 147 -14.44 -4.57 -13.47
C VAL A 147 -13.98 -3.22 -14.01
N GLN A 148 -14.92 -2.30 -14.14
CA GLN A 148 -14.71 -0.93 -14.60
C GLN A 148 -14.25 -0.04 -13.42
N PRO A 149 -13.19 0.79 -13.58
CA PRO A 149 -12.66 1.63 -12.51
C PRO A 149 -13.70 2.60 -11.93
N ASN A 150 -13.53 2.99 -10.67
CA ASN A 150 -14.27 4.11 -10.09
C ASN A 150 -13.93 5.44 -10.79
N GLU A 151 -14.72 6.46 -10.50
CA GLU A 151 -14.48 7.82 -10.99
C GLU A 151 -13.15 8.37 -10.42
N GLY A 152 -12.21 8.70 -11.32
CA GLY A 152 -10.83 9.10 -10.98
C GLY A 152 -9.80 7.97 -11.05
N GLU A 153 -10.23 6.71 -10.97
CA GLU A 153 -9.37 5.54 -11.19
C GLU A 153 -9.17 5.27 -12.70
N LYS A 154 -8.10 4.55 -13.03
CA LYS A 154 -7.74 4.16 -14.42
C LYS A 154 -7.44 2.66 -14.58
N GLN A 155 -7.71 1.87 -13.54
CA GLN A 155 -7.42 0.44 -13.48
C GLN A 155 -8.64 -0.36 -13.95
N ILE A 156 -8.52 -1.05 -15.09
CA ILE A 156 -9.50 -2.08 -15.48
C ILE A 156 -9.00 -3.40 -14.91
N VAL A 157 -9.83 -4.11 -14.15
CA VAL A 157 -9.51 -5.46 -13.68
C VAL A 157 -10.23 -6.47 -14.56
N ILE A 158 -9.53 -7.50 -15.02
CA ILE A 158 -10.14 -8.65 -15.70
C ILE A 158 -9.82 -9.95 -14.97
N ARG A 159 -10.70 -10.94 -15.13
CA ARG A 159 -10.52 -12.33 -14.68
C ARG A 159 -10.64 -13.28 -15.89
N ASP A 160 -9.84 -14.35 -15.87
CA ASP A 160 -9.96 -15.50 -16.79
C ASP A 160 -9.71 -16.79 -16.00
N GLY A 161 -10.78 -17.54 -15.69
CA GLY A 161 -10.71 -18.75 -14.86
C GLY A 161 -10.17 -18.44 -13.45
N ASP A 162 -9.06 -19.09 -13.06
CA ASP A 162 -8.38 -18.82 -11.79
C ASP A 162 -7.63 -17.46 -11.77
N ARG A 163 -7.28 -16.88 -12.91
CA ARG A 163 -6.33 -15.75 -13.00
C ARG A 163 -7.00 -14.39 -13.01
N ALA A 164 -6.28 -13.36 -12.54
CA ALA A 164 -6.70 -11.97 -12.68
C ALA A 164 -5.56 -11.06 -13.16
N GLU A 165 -5.92 -10.03 -13.92
CA GLU A 165 -5.00 -9.00 -14.41
C GLU A 165 -5.56 -7.61 -14.08
N ILE A 166 -4.70 -6.73 -13.57
CA ILE A 166 -5.00 -5.29 -13.48
C ILE A 166 -4.30 -4.61 -14.66
N PHE A 167 -5.08 -4.11 -15.62
CA PHE A 167 -4.61 -3.26 -16.70
C PHE A 167 -4.64 -1.80 -16.26
N TYR A 168 -3.46 -1.16 -16.23
CA TYR A 168 -3.31 0.23 -15.82
C TYR A 168 -3.36 1.22 -17.00
N GLY A 169 -3.24 0.74 -18.24
CA GLY A 169 -3.14 1.55 -19.46
C GLY A 169 -1.89 1.22 -20.29
N THR A 170 -1.89 1.63 -21.57
CA THR A 170 -0.89 1.23 -22.58
C THR A 170 0.55 1.60 -22.20
N TYR A 171 0.74 2.71 -21.49
CA TYR A 171 2.06 3.15 -20.98
C TYR A 171 2.29 2.84 -19.50
N ARG A 172 1.38 2.09 -18.85
CA ARG A 172 1.44 1.72 -17.42
C ARG A 172 1.59 0.21 -17.19
N GLY A 173 1.18 -0.60 -18.16
CA GLY A 173 1.33 -2.05 -18.16
C GLY A 173 0.19 -2.80 -17.49
N VAL A 174 0.45 -4.09 -17.23
CA VAL A 174 -0.41 -5.02 -16.49
C VAL A 174 0.28 -5.49 -15.22
N LYS A 175 -0.50 -5.79 -14.18
CA LYS A 175 -0.08 -6.65 -13.07
C LYS A 175 -0.91 -7.94 -13.08
N GLU A 176 -0.22 -9.05 -13.32
CA GLU A 176 -0.79 -10.41 -13.28
C GLU A 176 -0.89 -10.94 -11.84
N TYR A 177 -1.92 -11.76 -11.60
CA TYR A 177 -2.14 -12.54 -10.38
C TYR A 177 -2.52 -13.98 -10.79
N GLU A 178 -1.80 -14.97 -10.27
CA GLU A 178 -2.04 -16.40 -10.58
C GLU A 178 -3.33 -16.94 -9.95
N ALA A 179 -3.87 -16.26 -8.93
CA ALA A 179 -5.16 -16.54 -8.33
C ALA A 179 -5.93 -15.22 -8.10
N TYR A 180 -7.16 -15.10 -8.62
CA TYR A 180 -7.97 -13.88 -8.51
C TYR A 180 -8.29 -13.48 -7.06
N THR A 181 -8.30 -14.45 -6.14
CA THR A 181 -8.52 -14.26 -4.69
C THR A 181 -7.34 -13.57 -3.99
N GLU A 182 -6.15 -13.51 -4.60
CA GLU A 182 -5.05 -12.63 -4.15
C GLU A 182 -5.31 -11.13 -4.44
N LEU A 183 -6.31 -10.84 -5.28
CA LEU A 183 -6.76 -9.48 -5.60
C LEU A 183 -8.12 -9.17 -4.94
N SER A 184 -9.16 -9.94 -5.27
CA SER A 184 -10.47 -9.85 -4.60
C SER A 184 -11.39 -11.01 -4.98
N ASP A 185 -12.03 -11.63 -3.99
CA ASP A 185 -13.12 -12.59 -4.17
C ASP A 185 -14.33 -11.96 -4.92
N MET A 186 -14.45 -10.62 -4.95
CA MET A 186 -15.45 -9.87 -5.74
C MET A 186 -15.36 -10.12 -7.26
N LEU A 187 -14.23 -10.68 -7.74
CA LEU A 187 -14.08 -11.10 -9.13
C LEU A 187 -14.84 -12.41 -9.45
N ASP A 188 -15.52 -13.01 -8.47
CA ASP A 188 -16.51 -14.06 -8.67
C ASP A 188 -17.95 -13.54 -8.52
N ALA A 189 -18.84 -13.95 -9.41
CA ALA A 189 -20.27 -13.65 -9.30
C ALA A 189 -20.88 -14.21 -8.00
N GLN A 190 -20.36 -15.33 -7.49
CA GLN A 190 -20.80 -15.95 -6.25
C GLN A 190 -20.58 -15.08 -5.01
N PHE A 191 -19.67 -14.08 -5.05
CA PHE A 191 -19.56 -13.07 -4.00
C PHE A 191 -20.89 -12.31 -3.77
N PHE A 192 -21.62 -12.03 -4.85
CA PHE A 192 -22.92 -11.35 -4.82
C PHE A 192 -24.09 -12.33 -4.71
N LEU A 193 -24.01 -13.48 -5.37
CA LEU A 193 -25.11 -14.44 -5.47
C LEU A 193 -25.26 -15.35 -4.23
N LEU A 194 -24.16 -15.81 -3.63
CA LEU A 194 -24.20 -16.79 -2.54
C LEU A 194 -24.93 -16.28 -1.28
N PRO A 195 -24.76 -15.01 -0.82
CA PRO A 195 -25.55 -14.48 0.30
C PRO A 195 -27.06 -14.48 0.04
N ILE A 196 -27.48 -14.34 -1.22
CA ILE A 196 -28.89 -14.32 -1.63
C ILE A 196 -29.44 -15.75 -1.77
N ALA A 197 -28.67 -16.67 -2.36
CA ALA A 197 -29.01 -18.08 -2.47
C ALA A 197 -29.20 -18.76 -1.10
N ASN A 198 -28.39 -18.37 -0.10
CA ASN A 198 -28.46 -18.89 1.28
C ASN A 198 -29.68 -18.40 2.08
N LEU A 199 -30.54 -17.53 1.52
CA LEU A 199 -31.81 -17.14 2.14
C LEU A 199 -32.95 -18.15 1.90
N GLU A 200 -32.71 -19.20 1.11
CA GLU A 200 -33.66 -20.29 0.79
C GLU A 200 -35.05 -19.80 0.30
N LEU A 201 -35.06 -18.65 -0.39
CA LEU A 201 -36.28 -17.99 -0.87
C LEU A 201 -36.97 -18.75 -2.00
N THR A 202 -38.30 -18.61 -2.07
CA THR A 202 -39.13 -19.13 -3.16
C THR A 202 -39.82 -18.03 -3.95
N ASP A 203 -40.23 -18.34 -5.18
CA ASP A 203 -40.98 -17.41 -6.03
C ASP A 203 -42.32 -16.97 -5.40
N GLN A 204 -42.97 -17.86 -4.62
CA GLN A 204 -44.18 -17.50 -3.87
C GLN A 204 -43.88 -16.46 -2.78
N MET A 205 -42.80 -16.64 -2.00
CA MET A 205 -42.41 -15.70 -0.94
C MET A 205 -42.16 -14.28 -1.51
N ILE A 206 -41.45 -14.20 -2.64
CA ILE A 206 -41.17 -12.92 -3.33
C ILE A 206 -42.46 -12.28 -3.85
N LYS A 207 -43.39 -13.05 -4.43
CA LYS A 207 -44.68 -12.55 -4.91
C LYS A 207 -45.56 -12.02 -3.76
N GLU A 208 -45.58 -12.70 -2.62
CA GLU A 208 -46.35 -12.27 -1.44
C GLU A 208 -45.86 -10.94 -0.85
N GLN A 209 -44.55 -10.63 -0.96
CA GLN A 209 -43.98 -9.33 -0.58
C GLN A 209 -43.89 -8.32 -1.76
N ASN A 210 -44.59 -8.55 -2.87
CA ASN A 210 -44.58 -7.66 -4.05
C ASN A 210 -43.15 -7.35 -4.56
N TYR A 211 -42.30 -8.38 -4.64
CA TYR A 211 -40.93 -8.32 -5.14
C TYR A 211 -39.94 -7.44 -4.33
N GLU A 212 -40.28 -7.05 -3.10
CA GLU A 212 -39.40 -6.27 -2.22
C GLU A 212 -39.30 -6.93 -0.84
N MET A 213 -38.16 -7.54 -0.55
CA MET A 213 -37.88 -8.31 0.68
C MET A 213 -37.02 -7.49 1.65
N GLU A 214 -37.31 -7.56 2.95
CA GLU A 214 -36.49 -6.97 4.02
C GLU A 214 -36.09 -8.04 5.03
N PHE A 215 -34.78 -8.19 5.25
CA PHE A 215 -34.17 -9.17 6.15
C PHE A 215 -33.57 -8.46 7.35
N THR A 216 -33.84 -8.96 8.55
CA THR A 216 -33.39 -8.36 9.82
C THR A 216 -32.88 -9.38 10.84
N GLU A 217 -32.95 -10.68 10.55
CA GLU A 217 -32.52 -11.73 11.49
C GLU A 217 -31.01 -11.99 11.34
N THR A 218 -30.29 -12.11 12.46
CA THR A 218 -28.81 -12.17 12.46
C THR A 218 -28.25 -13.28 11.56
N GLU A 219 -28.90 -14.44 11.52
CA GLU A 219 -28.49 -15.59 10.69
C GLU A 219 -28.64 -15.31 9.19
N GLN A 220 -29.62 -14.48 8.78
CA GLN A 220 -29.79 -14.01 7.40
C GLN A 220 -28.76 -12.94 7.03
N LEU A 221 -28.40 -12.09 7.99
CA LEU A 221 -27.48 -10.96 7.78
C LEU A 221 -26.00 -11.36 7.80
N GLU A 222 -25.65 -12.49 8.43
CA GLU A 222 -24.26 -12.94 8.60
C GLU A 222 -23.55 -13.12 7.26
N GLY A 223 -24.17 -13.76 6.27
CA GLY A 223 -23.57 -13.97 4.94
C GLY A 223 -23.20 -12.66 4.22
N PHE A 224 -24.10 -11.67 4.26
CA PHE A 224 -23.85 -10.34 3.68
C PHE A 224 -22.75 -9.60 4.44
N LEU A 225 -22.79 -9.62 5.78
CA LEU A 225 -21.78 -8.96 6.60
C LEU A 225 -20.38 -9.59 6.42
N THR A 226 -20.29 -10.91 6.28
CA THR A 226 -19.05 -11.62 5.97
C THR A 226 -18.49 -11.19 4.61
N ALA A 227 -19.31 -11.15 3.56
CA ALA A 227 -18.89 -10.72 2.22
C ALA A 227 -18.37 -9.26 2.22
N LEU A 228 -19.13 -8.32 2.79
CA LEU A 228 -18.73 -6.91 2.88
C LEU A 228 -17.47 -6.70 3.73
N SER A 229 -17.30 -7.47 4.80
CA SER A 229 -16.11 -7.44 5.66
C SER A 229 -14.86 -7.95 4.93
N TYR A 230 -14.99 -9.04 4.17
CA TYR A 230 -13.87 -9.67 3.46
C TYR A 230 -13.20 -8.74 2.44
N VAL A 231 -13.99 -7.95 1.71
CA VAL A 231 -13.48 -6.94 0.76
C VAL A 231 -13.19 -5.57 1.41
N GLY A 232 -13.33 -5.44 2.74
CA GLY A 232 -13.08 -4.19 3.46
C GLY A 232 -14.10 -3.08 3.21
N ALA A 233 -15.27 -3.39 2.64
CA ALA A 233 -16.32 -2.42 2.36
C ALA A 233 -16.97 -1.86 3.65
N VAL A 234 -16.92 -2.60 4.76
CA VAL A 234 -17.37 -2.19 6.10
C VAL A 234 -16.36 -2.57 7.18
N ASP A 235 -16.23 -1.72 8.21
CA ASP A 235 -15.47 -2.02 9.43
C ASP A 235 -16.40 -2.65 10.49
N ILE A 236 -16.26 -3.96 10.69
CA ILE A 236 -17.08 -4.72 11.65
C ILE A 236 -16.78 -4.43 13.13
N GLU A 237 -15.71 -3.70 13.46
CA GLU A 237 -15.51 -3.17 14.82
C GLU A 237 -16.29 -1.87 15.04
N ALA A 238 -16.68 -1.17 13.97
CA ALA A 238 -17.32 0.15 14.00
C ALA A 238 -18.82 0.16 13.61
N VAL A 239 -19.29 -0.77 12.78
CA VAL A 239 -20.70 -0.87 12.34
C VAL A 239 -21.31 -2.25 12.52
N GLN A 240 -22.63 -2.28 12.70
CA GLN A 240 -23.47 -3.47 12.66
C GLN A 240 -24.42 -3.38 11.47
N LEU A 241 -24.55 -4.46 10.70
CA LEU A 241 -25.59 -4.60 9.68
C LEU A 241 -26.93 -4.88 10.38
N ALA A 242 -27.91 -4.00 10.19
CA ALA A 242 -29.19 -4.04 10.89
C ALA A 242 -30.37 -4.48 10.00
N ALA A 243 -30.29 -4.22 8.70
CA ALA A 243 -31.18 -4.82 7.72
C ALA A 243 -30.53 -4.90 6.33
N VAL A 244 -31.00 -5.83 5.51
CA VAL A 244 -30.76 -5.88 4.05
C VAL A 244 -32.11 -5.83 3.36
N ARG A 245 -32.25 -4.93 2.39
CA ARG A 245 -33.39 -4.93 1.45
C ARG A 245 -32.95 -5.45 0.10
N ILE A 246 -33.71 -6.41 -0.45
CA ILE A 246 -33.49 -6.95 -1.78
C ILE A 246 -34.78 -6.76 -2.58
N ARG A 247 -34.65 -6.10 -3.72
CA ARG A 247 -35.71 -5.96 -4.71
C ARG A 247 -35.43 -6.93 -5.85
N PHE A 248 -36.45 -7.62 -6.34
CA PHE A 248 -36.34 -8.67 -7.36
C PHE A 248 -37.09 -8.30 -8.65
N ASP A 249 -36.72 -8.90 -9.77
CA ASP A 249 -37.43 -8.80 -11.05
C ASP A 249 -38.55 -9.86 -11.20
N GLU A 250 -39.28 -9.82 -12.32
CA GLU A 250 -40.36 -10.78 -12.62
C GLU A 250 -39.85 -12.23 -12.84
N SER A 251 -38.54 -12.42 -12.97
CA SER A 251 -37.85 -13.72 -13.05
C SER A 251 -37.20 -14.15 -11.73
N TYR A 252 -37.46 -13.42 -10.63
CA TYR A 252 -36.94 -13.68 -9.28
C TYR A 252 -35.42 -13.53 -9.13
N ARG A 253 -34.77 -12.81 -10.06
CA ARG A 253 -33.37 -12.38 -9.96
C ARG A 253 -33.31 -11.05 -9.18
N PRO A 254 -32.26 -10.76 -8.39
CA PRO A 254 -32.15 -9.46 -7.71
C PRO A 254 -32.03 -8.32 -8.73
N GLU A 255 -32.75 -7.22 -8.52
CA GLU A 255 -32.66 -5.96 -9.28
C GLU A 255 -31.81 -4.92 -8.49
N SER A 256 -31.93 -4.89 -7.16
CA SER A 256 -31.07 -4.06 -6.31
C SER A 256 -30.96 -4.58 -4.88
N VAL A 257 -29.80 -4.41 -4.26
CA VAL A 257 -29.56 -4.68 -2.83
C VAL A 257 -29.16 -3.38 -2.12
N GLN A 258 -29.78 -3.14 -0.96
CA GLN A 258 -29.52 -1.99 -0.08
C GLN A 258 -29.22 -2.46 1.34
N PHE A 259 -28.22 -1.86 1.96
CA PHE A 259 -27.75 -2.20 3.31
C PHE A 259 -28.14 -1.09 4.28
N HIS A 260 -28.58 -1.46 5.48
CA HIS A 260 -28.87 -0.52 6.57
C HIS A 260 -27.97 -0.77 7.77
N LEU A 261 -27.25 0.27 8.21
CA LEU A 261 -26.18 0.17 9.21
C LEU A 261 -26.55 0.86 10.52
N GLN A 262 -26.00 0.34 11.62
CA GLN A 262 -26.07 0.97 12.95
C GLN A 262 -24.67 1.06 13.57
N SER A 263 -24.44 2.08 14.39
CA SER A 263 -23.19 2.28 15.13
C SER A 263 -23.45 3.07 16.41
N GLU A 264 -22.67 2.78 17.47
CA GLU A 264 -22.63 3.63 18.67
C GLU A 264 -21.59 4.77 18.56
N THR A 265 -20.74 4.76 17.52
CA THR A 265 -19.57 5.66 17.40
C THR A 265 -19.62 6.56 16.16
N ILE A 266 -20.23 6.11 15.06
CA ILE A 266 -20.39 6.87 13.81
C ILE A 266 -21.74 7.61 13.82
N ALA A 267 -21.79 8.84 13.30
CA ALA A 267 -23.02 9.61 13.24
C ALA A 267 -23.97 9.13 12.11
N GLU A 268 -25.27 9.29 12.31
CA GLU A 268 -26.31 8.83 11.38
C GLU A 268 -26.19 9.42 9.96
N GLU A 269 -25.68 10.65 9.82
CA GLU A 269 -25.43 11.31 8.53
C GLU A 269 -24.22 10.69 7.78
N ASP A 270 -23.17 10.31 8.52
CA ASP A 270 -22.01 9.62 7.98
C ASP A 270 -22.37 8.16 7.61
N LEU A 271 -23.15 7.45 8.45
CA LEU A 271 -23.66 6.10 8.16
C LEU A 271 -24.48 6.08 6.86
N ARG A 272 -25.43 7.01 6.68
CA ARG A 272 -26.24 7.11 5.44
C ARG A 272 -25.40 7.39 4.20
N THR A 273 -24.20 7.98 4.35
CA THR A 273 -23.25 8.14 3.26
C THR A 273 -22.62 6.79 2.91
N VAL A 274 -22.18 6.01 3.92
CA VAL A 274 -21.67 4.64 3.71
C VAL A 274 -22.75 3.72 3.10
N GLU A 275 -24.01 3.80 3.55
CA GLU A 275 -25.14 3.05 2.97
C GLU A 275 -25.35 3.34 1.47
N GLN A 276 -25.12 4.58 1.03
CA GLN A 276 -25.17 4.96 -0.39
C GLN A 276 -23.94 4.43 -1.17
N GLU A 277 -22.76 4.45 -0.56
CA GLU A 277 -21.54 3.90 -1.15
C GLU A 277 -21.49 2.35 -1.16
N LEU A 278 -22.44 1.67 -0.50
CA LEU A 278 -22.61 0.21 -0.48
C LEU A 278 -23.68 -0.32 -1.44
N GLN A 279 -24.41 0.53 -2.17
CA GLN A 279 -25.51 0.08 -3.02
C GLN A 279 -25.05 -0.83 -4.16
N GLN A 280 -25.89 -1.81 -4.49
CA GLN A 280 -25.71 -2.73 -5.60
C GLN A 280 -26.96 -2.68 -6.50
N GLN A 281 -26.77 -2.53 -7.81
CA GLN A 281 -27.85 -2.54 -8.81
C GLN A 281 -27.49 -3.53 -9.91
N TYR A 282 -28.41 -4.44 -10.22
CA TYR A 282 -28.15 -5.61 -11.06
C TYR A 282 -28.81 -5.44 -12.43
N ALA A 283 -28.20 -6.02 -13.45
CA ALA A 283 -28.73 -6.09 -14.80
C ALA A 283 -28.39 -7.44 -15.44
N TYR A 284 -29.30 -7.92 -16.28
CA TYR A 284 -29.18 -9.17 -17.03
C TYR A 284 -29.47 -8.81 -18.50
N ASP A 285 -28.61 -9.24 -19.42
CA ASP A 285 -28.70 -8.85 -20.84
C ASP A 285 -29.76 -9.70 -21.59
N ASP A 286 -31.01 -9.66 -21.10
CA ASP A 286 -32.22 -10.20 -21.77
C ASP A 286 -32.54 -9.44 -23.08
N VAL A 287 -31.91 -8.26 -23.27
CA VAL A 287 -32.09 -7.36 -24.41
C VAL A 287 -30.73 -7.08 -25.05
N VAL A 288 -30.60 -7.47 -26.33
CA VAL A 288 -29.38 -7.27 -27.11
C VAL A 288 -29.29 -5.81 -27.60
N GLU A 289 -28.64 -4.94 -26.83
CA GLU A 289 -28.16 -3.62 -27.28
C GLU A 289 -26.62 -3.53 -27.21
N GLU A 290 -26.08 -2.54 -27.92
CA GLU A 290 -24.73 -2.45 -28.50
C GLU A 290 -23.53 -2.98 -27.65
N SER A 291 -22.72 -3.84 -28.30
CA SER A 291 -21.55 -4.61 -27.79
C SER A 291 -21.88 -5.76 -26.84
N SER A 292 -21.35 -6.95 -27.15
CA SER A 292 -21.37 -8.10 -26.25
C SER A 292 -20.25 -8.02 -25.19
N PHE A 293 -20.32 -8.83 -24.14
CA PHE A 293 -19.22 -9.01 -23.19
C PHE A 293 -17.92 -9.39 -23.93
N GLU A 294 -18.02 -10.29 -24.91
CA GLU A 294 -16.89 -10.76 -25.72
C GLU A 294 -16.22 -9.61 -26.49
N ASP A 295 -16.99 -8.66 -27.04
CA ASP A 295 -16.43 -7.48 -27.72
C ASP A 295 -15.62 -6.61 -26.75
N ARG A 296 -16.17 -6.32 -25.56
CA ARG A 296 -15.50 -5.51 -24.53
C ARG A 296 -14.25 -6.21 -23.97
N TYR A 297 -14.33 -7.52 -23.75
CA TYR A 297 -13.22 -8.34 -23.29
C TYR A 297 -12.06 -8.33 -24.29
N ASN A 298 -12.34 -8.58 -25.58
CA ASN A 298 -11.32 -8.54 -26.62
C ASN A 298 -10.75 -7.12 -26.86
N GLU A 299 -11.53 -6.05 -26.68
CA GLU A 299 -11.01 -4.68 -26.74
C GLU A 299 -9.96 -4.43 -25.63
N ILE A 300 -10.17 -4.97 -24.42
CA ILE A 300 -9.20 -4.89 -23.32
C ILE A 300 -7.96 -5.73 -23.65
N LEU A 301 -8.11 -6.98 -24.10
CA LEU A 301 -6.98 -7.83 -24.49
C LEU A 301 -6.12 -7.24 -25.61
N LEU A 302 -6.73 -6.52 -26.57
CA LEU A 302 -6.00 -5.81 -27.62
C LEU A 302 -5.16 -4.65 -27.04
N LYS A 303 -5.72 -3.84 -26.13
CA LYS A 303 -4.98 -2.76 -25.44
C LYS A 303 -3.84 -3.30 -24.57
N ILE A 304 -4.01 -4.50 -24.00
CA ILE A 304 -2.95 -5.20 -23.28
C ILE A 304 -1.83 -5.65 -24.24
N GLN A 305 -2.16 -6.11 -25.45
CA GLN A 305 -1.16 -6.44 -26.48
C GLN A 305 -0.44 -5.21 -27.06
N GLU A 306 -1.01 -4.01 -26.91
CA GLU A 306 -0.40 -2.73 -27.32
C GLU A 306 0.55 -2.13 -26.26
N ILE A 307 0.71 -2.75 -25.08
CA ILE A 307 1.55 -2.24 -23.99
C ILE A 307 2.99 -2.01 -24.44
N VAL A 308 3.50 -0.81 -24.15
CA VAL A 308 4.91 -0.45 -24.39
C VAL A 308 5.74 -0.84 -23.15
N PRO A 309 6.91 -1.49 -23.31
CA PRO A 309 7.84 -1.75 -22.21
C PRO A 309 8.21 -0.46 -21.46
N GLU A 310 8.24 -0.51 -20.13
CA GLU A 310 8.47 0.67 -19.28
C GLU A 310 9.82 1.36 -19.56
N GLU A 311 10.83 0.58 -19.99
CA GLU A 311 12.13 1.08 -20.44
C GLU A 311 12.07 1.89 -21.75
N ASP A 312 11.01 1.76 -22.54
CA ASP A 312 10.80 2.43 -23.82
C ASP A 312 9.78 3.58 -23.74
N VAL A 313 8.88 3.58 -22.75
CA VAL A 313 7.90 4.67 -22.55
C VAL A 313 8.61 6.03 -22.36
N THR A 314 8.21 7.04 -23.12
CA THR A 314 8.66 8.44 -22.93
C THR A 314 7.68 9.24 -22.07
N ALA A 315 8.15 10.31 -21.43
CA ALA A 315 7.27 11.23 -20.70
C ALA A 315 6.28 11.91 -21.67
N GLU A 316 6.70 12.15 -22.90
CA GLU A 316 5.87 12.65 -24.00
C GLU A 316 4.67 11.74 -24.28
N GLN A 317 4.88 10.43 -24.42
CA GLN A 317 3.81 9.44 -24.57
C GLN A 317 2.94 9.38 -23.32
N TYR A 318 3.54 9.35 -22.13
CA TYR A 318 2.78 9.29 -20.88
C TYR A 318 1.81 10.46 -20.74
N ILE A 319 2.22 11.67 -21.14
CA ILE A 319 1.41 12.89 -21.15
C ILE A 319 0.18 12.78 -22.07
N GLU A 320 0.23 11.97 -23.13
CA GLU A 320 -0.90 11.76 -24.06
C GLU A 320 -2.01 10.86 -23.46
N ASP A 321 -1.67 9.95 -22.54
CA ASP A 321 -2.61 9.09 -21.77
C ASP A 321 -3.28 9.83 -20.57
N LEU A 322 -2.86 11.05 -20.26
CA LEU A 322 -3.38 11.81 -19.12
C LEU A 322 -4.66 12.56 -19.50
N SER A 323 -5.80 11.95 -19.17
CA SER A 323 -7.12 12.34 -19.64
C SER A 323 -7.58 13.77 -19.30
N ASN A 324 -7.04 14.42 -18.26
CA ASN A 324 -7.34 15.83 -17.96
C ASN A 324 -6.32 16.76 -18.62
N VAL A 325 -5.02 16.40 -18.59
CA VAL A 325 -3.90 17.10 -19.24
C VAL A 325 -4.06 17.17 -20.76
N ALA A 326 -4.31 16.04 -21.43
CA ALA A 326 -4.54 15.98 -22.88
C ALA A 326 -5.75 16.81 -23.32
N ARG A 327 -6.77 16.94 -22.44
CA ARG A 327 -7.95 17.79 -22.66
C ARG A 327 -7.74 19.27 -22.29
N ALA A 328 -6.52 19.69 -21.94
CA ALA A 328 -6.16 21.12 -21.85
C ALA A 328 -5.86 21.71 -23.24
N ALA A 329 -5.27 20.91 -24.14
CA ALA A 329 -4.91 21.29 -25.52
C ALA A 329 -4.04 22.57 -25.66
N ASP A 330 -3.35 22.99 -24.60
CA ASP A 330 -2.50 24.17 -24.58
C ASP A 330 -1.03 23.80 -24.81
N GLU A 331 -0.43 24.34 -25.88
CA GLU A 331 0.96 24.05 -26.26
C GLU A 331 1.98 24.53 -25.21
N SER A 332 1.69 25.59 -24.46
CA SER A 332 2.60 26.11 -23.43
C SER A 332 2.59 25.23 -22.18
N PHE A 333 1.41 24.77 -21.76
CA PHE A 333 1.26 23.81 -20.66
C PHE A 333 2.00 22.49 -20.95
N LEU A 334 1.78 21.93 -22.15
CA LEU A 334 2.43 20.69 -22.59
C LEU A 334 3.94 20.85 -22.78
N ALA A 335 4.43 22.05 -23.15
CA ALA A 335 5.86 22.33 -23.23
C ALA A 335 6.54 22.38 -21.85
N ILE A 336 5.92 23.05 -20.87
CA ILE A 336 6.47 23.16 -19.51
C ILE A 336 6.49 21.78 -18.83
N LEU A 337 5.42 20.97 -18.96
CA LEU A 337 5.41 19.59 -18.45
C LEU A 337 6.55 18.73 -19.00
N LYS A 338 6.91 18.91 -20.29
CA LYS A 338 8.02 18.19 -20.91
C LYS A 338 9.38 18.68 -20.40
N GLU A 339 9.58 19.99 -20.26
CA GLU A 339 10.80 20.55 -19.67
C GLU A 339 10.99 20.10 -18.20
N GLN A 340 9.91 20.09 -17.40
CA GLN A 340 9.91 19.58 -16.03
C GLN A 340 10.21 18.07 -15.98
N SER A 341 9.60 17.28 -16.85
CA SER A 341 9.88 15.83 -16.96
C SER A 341 11.34 15.55 -17.35
N GLU A 342 11.90 16.32 -18.28
CA GLU A 342 13.32 16.24 -18.63
C GLU A 342 14.24 16.67 -17.47
N GLU A 343 13.88 17.71 -16.71
CA GLU A 343 14.62 18.16 -15.53
C GLU A 343 14.70 17.07 -14.46
N LEU A 344 13.56 16.47 -14.10
CA LEU A 344 13.49 15.44 -13.06
C LEU A 344 14.37 14.22 -13.40
N ILE A 345 14.37 13.77 -14.65
CA ILE A 345 15.20 12.65 -15.11
C ILE A 345 16.68 13.06 -15.22
N LYS A 346 16.97 14.16 -15.92
CA LYS A 346 18.35 14.47 -16.38
C LYS A 346 19.19 15.27 -15.38
N LYS A 347 18.54 16.04 -14.49
CA LYS A 347 19.20 16.90 -13.49
C LYS A 347 19.04 16.32 -12.09
N ASP A 348 17.81 16.01 -11.71
CA ASP A 348 17.48 15.62 -10.33
C ASP A 348 17.64 14.12 -10.04
N GLY A 349 17.82 13.30 -11.10
CA GLY A 349 18.20 11.89 -10.99
C GLY A 349 17.06 10.93 -10.69
N TRP A 350 15.81 11.34 -10.93
CA TRP A 350 14.64 10.46 -10.86
C TRP A 350 14.60 9.46 -12.01
N ASP A 351 13.99 8.30 -11.76
CA ASP A 351 13.64 7.34 -12.80
C ASP A 351 12.23 7.61 -13.35
N ARG A 352 11.88 6.94 -14.46
CA ARG A 352 10.61 7.20 -15.16
C ARG A 352 9.39 6.99 -14.27
N ARG A 353 9.35 5.95 -13.43
CA ARG A 353 8.23 5.70 -12.50
C ARG A 353 7.93 6.90 -11.61
N ALA A 354 8.98 7.50 -11.03
CA ALA A 354 8.83 8.69 -10.20
C ALA A 354 8.28 9.88 -11.01
N VAL A 355 8.74 10.08 -12.25
CA VAL A 355 8.21 11.16 -13.11
C VAL A 355 6.78 10.90 -13.56
N PHE A 356 6.40 9.64 -13.80
CA PHE A 356 5.01 9.26 -14.08
C PHE A 356 4.09 9.55 -12.88
N ALA A 357 4.53 9.29 -11.64
CA ALA A 357 3.82 9.69 -10.42
C ALA A 357 3.67 11.22 -10.28
N TYR A 358 4.68 12.01 -10.65
CA TYR A 358 4.55 13.47 -10.72
C TYR A 358 3.50 13.91 -11.76
N LEU A 359 3.54 13.33 -12.95
CA LEU A 359 2.57 13.62 -14.02
C LEU A 359 1.14 13.22 -13.64
N GLU A 360 0.97 12.15 -12.86
CA GLU A 360 -0.33 11.75 -12.29
C GLU A 360 -0.83 12.71 -11.22
N ALA A 361 0.04 13.22 -10.36
CA ALA A 361 -0.34 14.26 -9.39
C ALA A 361 -0.86 15.52 -10.09
N ILE A 362 -0.25 15.92 -11.22
CA ILE A 362 -0.76 16.98 -12.09
C ILE A 362 -2.14 16.62 -12.67
N ASP A 363 -2.29 15.46 -13.30
CA ASP A 363 -3.54 15.06 -13.97
C ASP A 363 -4.71 14.90 -12.99
N ALA A 364 -4.44 14.43 -11.76
CA ALA A 364 -5.42 14.36 -10.67
C ALA A 364 -5.87 15.76 -10.22
N ARG A 365 -4.94 16.67 -9.90
CA ARG A 365 -5.27 18.05 -9.52
C ARG A 365 -6.02 18.79 -10.63
N PHE A 366 -5.63 18.60 -11.89
CA PHE A 366 -6.35 19.13 -13.06
C PHE A 366 -7.78 18.59 -13.20
N GLY A 367 -8.06 17.40 -12.68
CA GLY A 367 -9.41 16.85 -12.55
C GLY A 367 -10.26 17.62 -11.54
N GLU A 368 -9.73 17.85 -10.32
CA GLU A 368 -10.45 18.56 -9.25
C GLU A 368 -10.92 19.96 -9.68
N PHE A 369 -10.12 20.70 -10.46
CA PHE A 369 -10.52 22.01 -10.99
C PHE A 369 -11.67 21.97 -12.02
N ARG A 370 -11.98 20.80 -12.60
CA ARG A 370 -13.02 20.65 -13.64
C ARG A 370 -14.37 20.24 -13.06
N GLU A 371 -14.41 19.42 -12.01
CA GLU A 371 -15.68 19.00 -11.39
C GLU A 371 -16.48 20.20 -10.84
N ASP A 372 -15.81 21.15 -10.18
CA ASP A 372 -16.43 22.35 -9.61
C ASP A 372 -16.72 23.46 -10.66
N SER A 373 -16.38 23.27 -11.95
CA SER A 373 -16.36 24.35 -12.96
C SER A 373 -17.15 24.05 -14.25
N LEU A 374 -18.35 24.64 -14.37
CA LEU A 374 -19.11 24.76 -15.63
C LEU A 374 -18.52 25.80 -16.61
N THR A 375 -17.24 26.15 -16.47
CA THR A 375 -16.57 27.26 -17.16
C THR A 375 -15.13 26.91 -17.54
N GLU A 376 -14.61 27.55 -18.59
CA GLU A 376 -13.20 27.41 -18.98
C GLU A 376 -12.28 27.90 -17.85
N ILE A 377 -11.34 27.05 -17.43
CA ILE A 377 -10.35 27.36 -16.39
C ILE A 377 -9.35 28.38 -16.96
N PRO A 378 -9.13 29.54 -16.31
CA PRO A 378 -8.14 30.52 -16.77
C PRO A 378 -6.72 29.94 -16.80
N GLN A 379 -5.96 30.28 -17.85
CA GLN A 379 -4.57 29.83 -18.04
C GLN A 379 -3.66 30.15 -16.85
N GLU A 380 -3.80 31.32 -16.24
CA GLU A 380 -3.06 31.72 -15.03
C GLU A 380 -3.30 30.75 -13.85
N THR A 381 -4.52 30.23 -13.68
CA THR A 381 -4.85 29.29 -12.60
C THR A 381 -4.12 27.96 -12.78
N TYR A 382 -4.18 27.38 -13.98
CA TYR A 382 -3.66 26.04 -14.20
C TYR A 382 -2.13 26.02 -14.38
N LEU A 383 -1.53 27.10 -14.90
CA LEU A 383 -0.08 27.28 -14.92
C LEU A 383 0.47 27.48 -13.51
N LYS A 384 -0.29 28.13 -12.61
CA LYS A 384 0.10 28.26 -11.20
C LYS A 384 0.07 26.90 -10.49
N GLU A 385 -0.94 26.06 -10.73
CA GLU A 385 -0.94 24.71 -10.13
C GLU A 385 0.24 23.86 -10.62
N LEU A 386 0.64 24.01 -11.88
CA LEU A 386 1.84 23.38 -12.43
C LEU A 386 3.13 23.85 -11.72
N GLU A 387 3.22 25.14 -11.39
CA GLU A 387 4.32 25.73 -10.61
C GLU A 387 4.31 25.23 -9.14
N ASP A 388 3.16 25.29 -8.46
CA ASP A 388 3.00 24.86 -7.06
C ASP A 388 3.30 23.35 -6.91
N THR A 389 2.72 22.50 -7.78
CA THR A 389 2.92 21.04 -7.75
C THR A 389 4.36 20.65 -8.08
N PHE A 390 5.02 21.37 -9.01
CA PHE A 390 6.45 21.14 -9.27
C PHE A 390 7.31 21.59 -8.10
N ALA A 391 6.99 22.71 -7.44
CA ALA A 391 7.69 23.16 -6.23
C ALA A 391 7.56 22.17 -5.06
N GLU A 392 6.46 21.41 -4.97
CA GLU A 392 6.33 20.29 -4.03
C GLU A 392 7.31 19.14 -4.32
N VAL A 393 7.71 18.93 -5.58
CA VAL A 393 8.77 17.96 -5.92
C VAL A 393 10.11 18.37 -5.30
N HIS A 394 10.40 19.67 -5.15
CA HIS A 394 11.60 20.14 -4.44
C HIS A 394 11.47 20.15 -2.91
N LYS A 395 10.37 19.59 -2.36
CA LYS A 395 10.12 19.44 -0.92
C LYS A 395 10.12 17.97 -0.51
N VAL A 396 11.25 17.52 0.01
CA VAL A 396 11.48 16.18 0.58
C VAL A 396 10.47 15.93 1.70
N GLY A 397 9.51 15.05 1.44
CA GLY A 397 8.43 14.69 2.36
C GLY A 397 7.09 15.42 2.14
N SER A 398 6.93 16.15 1.04
CA SER A 398 5.61 16.57 0.54
C SER A 398 4.79 15.38 0.04
N ASP A 399 3.49 15.55 -0.12
CA ASP A 399 2.59 14.50 -0.63
C ASP A 399 3.06 14.01 -2.03
N VAL A 400 3.46 14.92 -2.93
CA VAL A 400 4.00 14.60 -4.29
C VAL A 400 5.36 13.91 -4.22
N TYR A 401 6.33 14.46 -3.49
CA TYR A 401 7.67 13.87 -3.37
C TYR A 401 7.62 12.46 -2.76
N THR A 402 6.70 12.24 -1.82
CA THR A 402 6.50 10.93 -1.17
C THR A 402 6.02 9.91 -2.19
N TYR A 403 4.99 10.22 -2.99
CA TYR A 403 4.49 9.34 -4.03
C TYR A 403 5.55 9.03 -5.09
N MET A 404 6.26 10.06 -5.59
CA MET A 404 7.42 9.89 -6.49
C MET A 404 8.50 8.99 -5.90
N PHE A 405 8.86 9.22 -4.64
CA PHE A 405 9.83 8.40 -3.93
C PHE A 405 9.35 6.96 -3.84
N GLU A 406 8.10 6.70 -3.51
CA GLU A 406 7.62 5.33 -3.28
C GLU A 406 7.61 4.48 -4.55
N VAL A 407 7.00 4.97 -5.65
CA VAL A 407 6.90 4.21 -6.91
C VAL A 407 8.25 4.01 -7.62
N SER A 408 9.25 4.84 -7.33
CA SER A 408 10.58 4.80 -7.95
C SER A 408 11.19 3.39 -7.93
N GLY A 409 11.53 2.85 -9.10
CA GLY A 409 12.16 1.54 -9.29
C GLY A 409 13.65 1.53 -8.96
N LEU A 410 14.23 2.67 -8.58
CA LEU A 410 15.64 2.79 -8.19
C LEU A 410 15.98 1.83 -7.04
N LYS A 411 17.12 1.14 -7.15
CA LYS A 411 17.57 0.17 -6.14
C LYS A 411 17.74 0.88 -4.81
N ALA A 412 17.29 0.26 -3.72
CA ALA A 412 17.16 0.92 -2.41
C ALA A 412 18.41 1.70 -1.93
N LYS A 413 19.64 1.26 -2.24
CA LYS A 413 20.86 2.00 -1.86
C LYS A 413 21.12 3.24 -2.71
N GLU A 414 20.72 3.23 -3.98
CA GLU A 414 20.77 4.38 -4.89
C GLU A 414 19.63 5.36 -4.54
N LYS A 415 18.41 4.85 -4.40
CA LYS A 415 17.20 5.56 -3.97
C LYS A 415 17.36 6.30 -2.63
N ALA A 416 17.95 5.66 -1.61
CA ALA A 416 18.25 6.33 -0.34
C ALA A 416 19.39 7.37 -0.42
N LEU A 417 20.30 7.26 -1.40
CA LEU A 417 21.34 8.26 -1.64
C LEU A 417 20.87 9.41 -2.53
N LEU A 418 19.85 9.20 -3.36
CA LEU A 418 19.25 10.20 -4.24
C LEU A 418 18.73 11.39 -3.43
N VAL A 419 17.91 11.13 -2.40
CA VAL A 419 17.39 12.15 -1.47
C VAL A 419 18.50 13.05 -0.93
N ILE A 420 19.59 12.45 -0.46
CA ILE A 420 20.72 13.19 0.08
C ILE A 420 21.47 13.95 -1.02
N SER A 421 21.51 13.42 -2.25
CA SER A 421 22.16 14.06 -3.40
C SER A 421 21.38 15.26 -3.92
N GLN A 422 20.05 15.17 -3.99
CA GLN A 422 19.13 16.23 -4.37
C GLN A 422 19.21 17.41 -3.41
N MET A 423 19.30 17.15 -2.10
CA MET A 423 19.60 18.16 -1.07
C MET A 423 21.07 18.66 -1.10
N GLY A 424 21.81 18.42 -2.19
CA GLY A 424 23.21 18.82 -2.40
C GLY A 424 24.18 18.26 -1.36
N GLY A 425 23.91 17.07 -0.82
CA GLY A 425 24.55 16.54 0.37
C GLY A 425 25.98 16.06 0.13
N TYR A 426 26.97 16.66 0.81
CA TYR A 426 28.39 16.27 0.72
C TYR A 426 29.03 16.11 2.11
N ILE A 427 30.12 15.32 2.21
CA ILE A 427 30.92 15.23 3.43
C ILE A 427 32.09 16.20 3.32
N ASP A 428 32.26 17.08 4.31
CA ASP A 428 33.33 18.07 4.35
C ASP A 428 34.65 17.54 4.95
N GLY A 429 35.68 18.40 4.97
CA GLY A 429 37.01 18.08 5.50
C GLY A 429 37.07 17.78 7.01
N ASN A 430 36.00 18.04 7.77
CA ASN A 430 35.85 17.68 9.18
C ASN A 430 34.89 16.50 9.38
N GLU A 431 34.66 15.70 8.33
CA GLU A 431 33.78 14.53 8.34
C GLU A 431 32.29 14.86 8.63
N MET A 432 31.84 16.10 8.41
CA MET A 432 30.44 16.51 8.61
C MET A 432 29.65 16.48 7.30
N LEU A 433 28.43 15.96 7.33
CA LEU A 433 27.46 16.12 6.25
C LEU A 433 26.97 17.56 6.20
N GLN A 434 27.15 18.21 5.06
CA GLN A 434 26.56 19.48 4.68
C GLN A 434 25.45 19.23 3.65
N LEU A 435 24.34 19.95 3.72
CA LEU A 435 23.30 19.98 2.69
C LEU A 435 23.31 21.38 2.05
N ALA A 436 23.38 21.45 0.72
CA ALA A 436 23.66 22.69 -0.03
C ALA A 436 23.03 22.70 -1.44
N GLY A 437 21.97 21.91 -1.66
CA GLY A 437 21.18 21.89 -2.90
C GLY A 437 19.83 22.59 -2.72
N ASP A 438 19.08 22.68 -3.82
CA ASP A 438 17.81 23.41 -3.86
C ASP A 438 16.66 22.64 -3.18
N TYR A 439 16.73 21.31 -3.15
CA TYR A 439 15.79 20.46 -2.39
C TYR A 439 15.92 20.68 -0.89
N GLN A 440 14.78 20.83 -0.23
CA GLN A 440 14.66 21.05 1.22
C GLN A 440 13.65 20.06 1.80
N PHE A 441 13.62 19.84 3.11
CA PHE A 441 12.46 19.19 3.71
C PHE A 441 11.21 20.08 3.51
N ASP A 442 10.06 19.45 3.34
CA ASP A 442 8.79 20.17 3.50
C ASP A 442 8.69 20.71 4.94
N SER A 443 8.28 21.97 5.11
CA SER A 443 8.02 22.51 6.46
C SER A 443 6.84 21.79 7.11
N GLU A 444 5.87 21.31 6.33
CA GLU A 444 4.65 20.69 6.84
C GLU A 444 4.79 19.19 7.12
N MET A 445 5.91 18.53 6.75
CA MET A 445 6.15 17.11 7.03
C MET A 445 6.25 16.85 8.55
N PRO A 446 5.29 16.11 9.15
CA PRO A 446 5.32 15.81 10.58
C PRO A 446 6.34 14.70 10.92
N PRO A 447 6.82 14.61 12.18
CA PRO A 447 7.70 13.54 12.64
C PRO A 447 7.17 12.09 12.52
N HIS A 448 5.91 11.90 12.13
CA HIS A 448 5.30 10.59 11.86
C HIS A 448 4.90 10.41 10.38
N ALA A 449 5.42 11.24 9.48
CA ALA A 449 5.09 11.20 8.05
C ALA A 449 5.48 9.88 7.39
N GLU A 450 4.64 9.46 6.44
CA GLU A 450 4.80 8.29 5.58
C GLU A 450 6.18 8.27 4.88
N PHE A 451 6.64 9.41 4.36
CA PHE A 451 7.99 9.55 3.81
C PHE A 451 9.11 9.09 4.76
N LEU A 452 9.00 9.36 6.06
CA LEU A 452 10.01 8.93 7.03
C LEU A 452 9.97 7.42 7.25
N GLU A 453 8.80 6.79 7.11
CA GLU A 453 8.64 5.34 7.17
C GLU A 453 9.21 4.67 5.91
N SER A 454 8.86 5.17 4.73
CA SER A 454 9.30 4.68 3.43
C SER A 454 10.79 4.91 3.19
N TYR A 455 11.34 6.06 3.60
CA TYR A 455 12.79 6.31 3.56
C TYR A 455 13.53 5.40 4.55
N ALA A 456 13.00 5.18 5.76
CA ALA A 456 13.58 4.22 6.70
C ALA A 456 13.50 2.77 6.18
N ALA A 457 12.39 2.37 5.54
CA ALA A 457 12.25 1.08 4.87
C ALA A 457 13.27 0.91 3.74
N CYS A 458 13.47 1.95 2.93
CA CYS A 458 14.48 2.00 1.88
C CYS A 458 15.89 1.74 2.45
N VAL A 459 16.27 2.42 3.55
CA VAL A 459 17.56 2.19 4.21
C VAL A 459 17.66 0.78 4.84
N ARG A 460 16.58 0.22 5.41
CA ARG A 460 16.56 -1.18 5.88
C ARG A 460 16.89 -2.15 4.74
N THR A 461 16.15 -2.05 3.63
CA THR A 461 16.34 -2.89 2.44
C THR A 461 17.74 -2.75 1.84
N ALA A 462 18.26 -1.51 1.75
CA ALA A 462 19.59 -1.22 1.19
C ALA A 462 20.76 -1.87 1.95
N TRP A 463 20.62 -2.13 3.26
CA TRP A 463 21.63 -2.81 4.08
C TRP A 463 21.26 -4.23 4.51
N GLN A 464 20.12 -4.77 4.06
CA GLN A 464 19.80 -6.18 4.26
C GLN A 464 20.73 -7.11 3.43
N LYS A 465 20.80 -8.37 3.83
CA LYS A 465 21.43 -9.48 3.10
C LYS A 465 20.34 -10.38 2.53
N LYS A 466 20.67 -11.18 1.50
CA LYS A 466 19.79 -12.24 0.97
C LYS A 466 19.34 -13.28 2.01
N SER A 467 19.95 -13.29 3.20
CA SER A 467 19.59 -14.15 4.34
C SER A 467 18.73 -13.45 5.41
N GLY A 468 18.05 -12.34 5.07
CA GLY A 468 17.22 -11.53 5.99
C GLY A 468 18.00 -10.68 7.01
N ALA A 469 19.16 -11.15 7.46
CA ALA A 469 20.06 -10.49 8.39
C ALA A 469 20.69 -9.20 7.83
N TYR A 470 21.20 -8.32 8.70
CA TYR A 470 21.60 -6.95 8.35
C TYR A 470 23.11 -6.73 8.29
N LYS A 471 23.56 -5.86 7.38
CA LYS A 471 24.92 -5.30 7.38
C LYS A 471 24.96 -4.12 8.36
N ILE A 472 26.11 -3.88 8.98
CA ILE A 472 26.35 -2.62 9.69
C ILE A 472 26.31 -1.49 8.64
N LEU A 473 25.60 -0.40 8.92
CA LEU A 473 25.56 0.76 8.03
C LEU A 473 26.97 1.33 7.85
N ASP A 474 27.42 1.39 6.60
CA ASP A 474 28.78 1.75 6.19
C ASP A 474 28.87 3.12 5.49
N ASN A 475 27.73 3.74 5.15
CA ASN A 475 27.68 5.02 4.45
C ASN A 475 27.49 6.20 5.41
N GLN A 476 28.48 7.09 5.42
CA GLN A 476 28.55 8.23 6.32
C GLN A 476 27.49 9.31 6.06
N LYS A 477 27.10 9.55 4.79
CA LYS A 477 26.01 10.47 4.46
C LYS A 477 24.71 9.97 5.09
N VAL A 478 24.39 8.69 4.90
CA VAL A 478 23.18 8.07 5.43
C VAL A 478 23.16 8.08 6.97
N HIS A 479 24.27 7.78 7.66
CA HIS A 479 24.30 7.92 9.13
C HIS A 479 24.01 9.36 9.59
N GLN A 480 24.66 10.37 9.00
CA GLN A 480 24.51 11.75 9.46
C GLN A 480 23.21 12.41 8.98
N PHE A 481 22.56 11.91 7.93
CA PHE A 481 21.25 12.40 7.49
C PHE A 481 20.16 12.20 8.56
N ARG A 482 20.31 11.18 9.43
CA ARG A 482 19.47 11.00 10.65
C ARG A 482 19.46 12.24 11.56
N MET A 483 20.57 12.99 11.60
CA MET A 483 20.65 14.24 12.37
C MET A 483 19.87 15.38 11.71
N TYR A 484 19.81 15.41 10.37
CA TYR A 484 19.03 16.39 9.63
C TYR A 484 17.52 16.09 9.73
N ILE A 485 17.14 14.81 9.84
CA ILE A 485 15.77 14.40 10.16
C ILE A 485 15.40 14.78 11.62
N ASP A 486 16.30 14.60 12.61
CA ASP A 486 16.12 15.18 13.97
C ASP A 486 15.82 16.68 13.92
N ARG A 487 16.62 17.41 13.12
CA ARG A 487 16.46 18.86 12.95
C ARG A 487 15.04 19.22 12.50
N GLN A 488 14.57 18.59 11.43
CA GLN A 488 13.23 18.79 10.89
C GLN A 488 12.16 18.45 11.93
N ASN A 489 12.26 17.28 12.57
CA ASN A 489 11.30 16.82 13.57
C ASN A 489 11.20 17.78 14.77
N VAL A 490 12.34 18.25 15.28
CA VAL A 490 12.43 19.23 16.37
C VAL A 490 11.88 20.59 15.94
N GLN A 491 12.21 21.05 14.74
CA GLN A 491 11.71 22.32 14.20
C GLN A 491 10.20 22.29 14.00
N TYR A 492 9.65 21.23 13.40
CA TYR A 492 8.22 21.01 13.18
C TYR A 492 7.40 21.11 14.47
N VAL A 493 7.80 20.37 15.51
CA VAL A 493 7.12 20.40 16.81
C VAL A 493 7.26 21.79 17.46
N ARG A 494 8.37 22.49 17.23
CA ARG A 494 8.60 23.84 17.76
C ARG A 494 7.82 24.94 17.03
N SER A 495 7.55 24.83 15.72
CA SER A 495 6.84 25.85 14.94
C SER A 495 5.33 25.67 14.97
N HIS A 496 4.81 24.45 14.84
CA HIS A 496 3.37 24.21 14.61
C HIS A 496 2.53 24.07 15.87
N PHE A 497 3.15 23.97 17.05
CA PHE A 497 2.44 23.72 18.31
C PHE A 497 2.74 24.77 19.38
N GLU A 498 1.67 25.24 20.04
CA GLU A 498 1.78 26.07 21.23
C GLU A 498 2.16 25.23 22.47
N GLY A 499 2.90 25.84 23.39
CA GLY A 499 3.36 25.21 24.64
C GLY A 499 4.46 26.04 25.30
N LYS A 500 4.59 25.97 26.63
CA LYS A 500 5.63 26.69 27.38
C LYS A 500 6.99 26.00 27.31
N THR A 501 6.99 24.70 27.02
CA THR A 501 8.16 23.83 26.91
C THR A 501 8.02 22.96 25.67
N ASP A 502 9.13 22.47 25.13
CA ASP A 502 9.10 21.60 23.93
C ASP A 502 8.30 20.31 24.18
N TYR A 503 8.31 19.77 25.40
CA TYR A 503 7.47 18.63 25.79
C TYR A 503 5.98 18.99 25.86
N GLU A 504 5.60 20.21 26.26
CA GLU A 504 4.20 20.66 26.11
C GLU A 504 3.77 20.71 24.64
N LYS A 505 4.64 21.19 23.75
CA LYS A 505 4.41 21.17 22.30
C LYS A 505 4.29 19.74 21.76
N LEU A 506 5.18 18.82 22.15
CA LEU A 506 5.16 17.42 21.74
C LEU A 506 3.86 16.69 22.16
N LYS A 507 3.33 16.99 23.35
CA LYS A 507 2.02 16.46 23.81
C LYS A 507 0.85 17.06 23.01
N ASN A 508 0.93 18.34 22.65
CA ASN A 508 -0.11 18.99 21.84
C ASN A 508 -0.10 18.48 20.39
N TYR A 509 1.09 18.21 19.84
CA TYR A 509 1.31 17.49 18.58
C TYR A 509 0.65 16.10 18.59
N ALA A 510 1.01 15.26 19.57
CA ALA A 510 0.41 13.93 19.71
C ALA A 510 -1.12 13.97 19.88
N LYS A 511 -1.64 14.99 20.60
CA LYS A 511 -3.08 15.20 20.75
C LYS A 511 -3.75 15.64 19.43
N GLN A 512 -3.12 16.47 18.61
CA GLN A 512 -3.72 16.93 17.35
C GLN A 512 -3.84 15.79 16.31
N TYR A 513 -2.91 14.84 16.34
CA TYR A 513 -2.92 13.63 15.52
C TYR A 513 -3.47 12.40 16.28
N GLU A 514 -4.18 12.64 17.38
CA GLU A 514 -4.95 11.68 18.19
C GLU A 514 -4.21 10.39 18.64
N PHE A 515 -2.87 10.38 18.60
CA PHE A 515 -2.04 9.22 18.95
C PHE A 515 -1.38 9.32 20.33
N SER A 516 -0.93 8.16 20.84
CA SER A 516 -0.09 8.09 22.04
C SER A 516 1.40 8.04 21.72
N LEU A 517 2.17 8.95 22.31
CA LEU A 517 3.64 8.89 22.32
C LEU A 517 4.13 7.65 23.07
N TYR A 518 5.22 7.04 22.60
CA TYR A 518 5.87 5.91 23.25
C TYR A 518 6.90 6.39 24.29
N TYR A 519 6.98 5.73 25.45
CA TYR A 519 7.85 6.09 26.56
C TYR A 519 8.62 4.86 27.08
N GLY A 520 9.78 5.09 27.70
CA GLY A 520 10.51 4.05 28.44
C GLY A 520 11.42 3.14 27.62
N GLU A 521 11.68 3.47 26.34
CA GLU A 521 12.89 2.94 25.67
C GLU A 521 14.15 3.39 26.43
N PRO A 522 15.22 2.57 26.50
CA PRO A 522 16.40 2.89 27.32
C PRO A 522 17.16 4.18 26.93
N SER A 523 16.85 5.31 27.58
CA SER A 523 17.45 6.63 27.32
C SER A 523 18.88 6.77 27.87
N ARG A 524 19.46 5.71 28.45
CA ARG A 524 20.87 5.61 28.92
C ARG A 524 21.90 6.16 27.92
N HIS A 525 21.65 5.98 26.63
CA HIS A 525 22.58 6.48 25.61
C HIS A 525 22.66 8.02 25.60
N HIS A 526 21.58 8.70 25.98
CA HIS A 526 21.37 10.15 25.99
C HIS A 526 21.61 10.78 27.37
N ASN A 527 22.33 10.10 28.28
CA ASN A 527 22.58 10.56 29.64
C ASN A 527 24.09 10.62 29.93
N LYS A 528 24.88 11.34 29.11
CA LYS A 528 26.35 11.20 29.19
C LYS A 528 26.93 11.80 30.45
N ILE A 529 27.93 11.10 30.97
CA ILE A 529 28.77 11.54 32.07
C ILE A 529 30.22 11.70 31.60
N LEU A 530 30.98 12.56 32.28
CA LEU A 530 32.42 12.65 32.06
C LEU A 530 33.06 11.27 32.29
N ARG A 531 34.10 10.90 31.54
CA ARG A 531 34.73 9.56 31.65
C ARG A 531 35.20 9.19 33.06
N LYS A 532 35.61 10.20 33.86
CA LYS A 532 35.99 10.08 35.29
C LYS A 532 34.87 10.45 36.28
N GLY A 533 33.69 10.85 35.79
CA GLY A 533 32.52 11.15 36.61
C GLY A 533 31.75 9.89 37.03
N ARG A 534 30.76 10.11 37.90
CA ARG A 534 29.78 9.12 38.36
C ARG A 534 28.41 9.49 37.76
N PHE A 535 27.55 8.48 37.55
CA PHE A 535 26.14 8.71 37.23
C PHE A 535 25.33 8.87 38.53
N GLU A 536 24.49 9.90 38.59
CA GLU A 536 23.76 10.29 39.81
C GLU A 536 22.25 10.12 39.64
N ALA A 537 21.68 10.69 38.58
CA ALA A 537 20.28 10.54 38.19
C ALA A 537 20.15 10.49 36.66
N GLN A 538 19.00 10.01 36.19
CA GLN A 538 18.58 10.25 34.82
C GLN A 538 18.22 11.73 34.70
N GLU A 539 18.87 12.44 33.79
CA GLU A 539 18.65 13.87 33.53
C GLU A 539 17.75 14.04 32.29
N TYR A 540 17.95 13.21 31.27
CA TYR A 540 17.19 13.24 30.02
C TYR A 540 16.40 11.94 29.85
N ASP A 541 15.21 12.01 29.27
CA ASP A 541 14.37 10.86 28.90
C ASP A 541 14.15 10.81 27.38
N LYS A 542 13.67 9.68 26.88
CA LYS A 542 13.46 9.43 25.44
C LYS A 542 12.01 9.07 25.15
N VAL A 543 11.37 9.92 24.34
CA VAL A 543 9.97 9.80 23.92
C VAL A 543 9.91 9.64 22.41
N LEU A 544 9.05 8.78 21.88
CA LEU A 544 9.02 8.47 20.45
C LEU A 544 7.62 8.64 19.84
N THR A 545 7.56 8.83 18.52
CA THR A 545 6.34 8.66 17.70
C THR A 545 5.83 7.22 17.74
N PRO A 546 4.56 6.95 17.34
CA PRO A 546 3.97 5.61 17.35
C PRO A 546 4.79 4.57 16.55
N ASN A 547 5.30 4.97 15.38
CA ASN A 547 6.17 4.18 14.51
C ASN A 547 7.60 3.96 15.06
N ARG A 548 7.97 4.67 16.14
CA ARG A 548 9.27 4.59 16.84
C ARG A 548 10.50 4.91 15.98
N LEU A 549 10.30 5.62 14.86
CA LEU A 549 11.38 6.12 14.02
C LEU A 549 11.91 7.46 14.53
N SER A 550 11.02 8.38 14.88
CA SER A 550 11.37 9.71 15.38
C SER A 550 11.40 9.72 16.92
N GLU A 551 12.58 9.83 17.50
CA GLU A 551 12.80 9.98 18.93
C GLU A 551 12.95 11.47 19.30
N PHE A 552 12.63 11.82 20.53
CA PHE A 552 12.80 13.14 21.12
C PHE A 552 13.48 12.98 22.48
N ILE A 553 14.59 13.67 22.67
CA ILE A 553 15.36 13.64 23.92
C ILE A 553 14.92 14.84 24.76
N ILE A 554 14.37 14.59 25.94
CA ILE A 554 13.69 15.61 26.75
C ILE A 554 14.44 15.78 28.07
N ASP A 555 14.81 17.01 28.40
CA ASP A 555 15.28 17.35 29.75
C ASP A 555 14.11 17.27 30.74
N VAL A 556 14.20 16.38 31.72
CA VAL A 556 13.05 16.02 32.57
C VAL A 556 12.67 17.09 33.59
N GLN A 557 13.54 18.08 33.82
CA GLN A 557 13.32 19.18 34.77
C GLN A 557 12.72 20.41 34.10
N THR A 558 13.14 20.70 32.86
CA THR A 558 12.73 21.89 32.09
C THR A 558 11.68 21.60 31.01
N GLY A 559 11.59 20.35 30.56
CA GLY A 559 10.76 19.96 29.41
C GLY A 559 11.26 20.49 28.07
N ALA A 560 12.50 20.98 27.99
CA ALA A 560 13.13 21.38 26.73
C ALA A 560 13.65 20.15 25.95
N PHE A 561 13.74 20.25 24.63
CA PHE A 561 14.46 19.26 23.83
C PHE A 561 15.97 19.43 24.00
N ILE A 562 16.66 18.30 24.14
CA ILE A 562 18.11 18.21 24.04
C ILE A 562 18.41 17.84 22.59
N THR A 563 18.66 18.86 21.77
CA THR A 563 19.15 18.73 20.38
C THR A 563 20.50 19.43 20.21
N GLU A 564 21.32 18.96 19.27
CA GLU A 564 22.59 19.61 18.93
C GLU A 564 22.39 20.87 18.10
N TRP A 565 21.24 21.00 17.43
CA TRP A 565 20.90 22.14 16.59
C TRP A 565 20.72 23.45 17.37
N ASP A 566 20.55 23.39 18.69
CA ASP A 566 20.57 24.54 19.60
C ASP A 566 22.01 25.01 19.94
N ILE A 567 23.04 24.23 19.56
CA ILE A 567 24.46 24.48 19.83
C ILE A 567 25.28 24.64 18.54
N LEU A 568 24.94 23.89 17.49
CA LEU A 568 25.60 23.93 16.18
C LEU A 568 25.45 25.31 15.53
N LYS A 569 26.54 25.81 14.96
CA LYS A 569 26.57 27.13 14.31
C LYS A 569 26.37 26.97 12.81
N VAL A 570 25.60 27.90 12.23
CA VAL A 570 25.46 28.04 10.79
C VAL A 570 26.32 29.22 10.31
N ASP A 571 27.00 29.03 9.19
CA ASP A 571 27.70 30.05 8.40
C ASP A 571 27.05 30.13 7.02
N GLU A 572 26.76 31.34 6.54
CA GLU A 572 25.96 31.57 5.33
C GLU A 572 26.64 31.11 4.03
N VAL A 573 27.96 30.84 4.05
CA VAL A 573 28.75 30.44 2.88
C VAL A 573 29.15 28.96 2.94
N THR A 574 29.32 28.40 4.14
CA THR A 574 29.89 27.05 4.34
C THR A 574 28.97 26.04 5.02
N GLY A 575 27.75 26.44 5.42
CA GLY A 575 26.76 25.56 6.03
C GLY A 575 26.97 25.41 7.54
N ILE A 576 26.98 24.17 8.05
CA ILE A 576 27.19 23.92 9.47
C ILE A 576 28.69 24.00 9.80
N VAL A 577 29.07 24.86 10.75
CA VAL A 577 30.47 25.04 11.14
C VAL A 577 31.00 23.73 11.77
N SER A 578 31.82 23.00 11.04
CA SER A 578 32.22 21.63 11.38
C SER A 578 33.54 21.51 12.16
N THR A 579 34.24 22.62 12.41
CA THR A 579 35.50 22.66 13.16
C THR A 579 35.26 22.49 14.68
N PRO A 580 35.85 21.48 15.35
CA PRO A 580 35.65 21.27 16.80
C PRO A 580 36.03 22.47 17.68
N GLU A 581 36.99 23.27 17.24
CA GLU A 581 37.51 24.46 17.94
C GLU A 581 36.52 25.62 17.96
N ALA A 582 35.50 25.62 17.10
CA ALA A 582 34.43 26.63 17.12
C ALA A 582 33.44 26.44 18.29
N TYR A 583 33.50 25.31 18.99
CA TYR A 583 32.53 24.91 20.02
C TYR A 583 33.06 25.07 21.46
N PRO A 584 32.15 25.12 22.46
CA PRO A 584 32.54 25.21 23.87
C PRO A 584 33.50 24.11 24.31
N LYS A 585 34.30 24.39 25.34
CA LYS A 585 35.30 23.46 25.87
C LYS A 585 34.63 22.12 26.19
N GLN A 586 35.18 21.02 25.69
CA GLN A 586 34.58 19.68 25.67
C GLN A 586 33.91 19.15 26.96
N LYS A 587 34.14 19.75 28.13
CA LYS A 587 33.57 19.35 29.43
C LYS A 587 32.45 20.27 29.95
N THR A 588 31.93 21.21 29.15
CA THR A 588 30.78 22.04 29.51
C THR A 588 29.46 21.36 29.13
N ILE A 589 28.32 21.95 29.50
CA ILE A 589 26.98 21.39 29.24
C ILE A 589 26.70 21.33 27.74
N GLU A 590 27.07 22.36 26.98
CA GLU A 590 26.93 22.41 25.51
C GLU A 590 27.73 21.28 24.83
N GLY A 591 28.91 20.96 25.37
CA GLY A 591 29.72 19.82 24.93
C GLY A 591 29.17 18.44 25.33
N LYS A 592 28.28 18.38 26.33
CA LYS A 592 27.44 17.20 26.64
C LYS A 592 26.28 17.11 25.65
N THR A 593 25.56 18.23 25.43
CA THR A 593 24.43 18.34 24.50
C THR A 593 24.80 17.73 23.15
N ILE A 594 25.86 18.21 22.47
CA ILE A 594 26.31 17.71 21.14
C ILE A 594 26.42 16.17 21.01
N VAL A 595 26.55 15.42 22.11
CA VAL A 595 26.69 13.96 22.06
C VAL A 595 25.47 13.17 22.53
N ASP A 596 24.41 13.82 23.03
CA ASP A 596 23.19 13.18 23.55
C ASP A 596 21.98 13.23 22.59
N THR A 597 22.20 13.59 21.33
CA THR A 597 21.19 14.22 20.44
C THR A 597 20.82 13.47 19.15
N GLU A 598 21.42 12.31 18.87
CA GLU A 598 21.06 11.53 17.67
C GLU A 598 19.75 10.78 17.90
N SER A 599 18.68 11.12 17.16
CA SER A 599 17.30 10.76 17.52
C SER A 599 16.44 10.12 16.42
N PHE A 600 16.81 10.14 15.13
CA PHE A 600 16.05 9.40 14.11
C PHE A 600 16.59 7.96 13.96
N ASN A 601 15.70 6.97 13.85
CA ASN A 601 16.03 5.57 13.63
C ASN A 601 15.63 5.10 12.22
N TYR A 602 16.49 4.30 11.59
CA TYR A 602 16.11 3.53 10.40
C TYR A 602 15.43 2.21 10.75
N ALA A 603 15.53 1.72 11.99
CA ALA A 603 14.77 0.57 12.45
C ALA A 603 14.20 0.79 13.85
N PRO A 604 12.89 0.57 14.07
CA PRO A 604 12.30 0.69 15.40
C PRO A 604 12.82 -0.41 16.32
N ALA A 605 12.81 -0.18 17.64
CA ALA A 605 13.57 -0.99 18.61
C ALA A 605 13.21 -2.50 18.67
N ASN A 606 12.04 -2.90 18.17
CA ASN A 606 11.62 -4.29 17.99
C ASN A 606 12.38 -5.00 16.85
N TYR A 607 12.87 -4.29 15.83
CA TYR A 607 13.74 -4.82 14.77
C TYR A 607 15.20 -4.90 15.26
N GLN A 608 15.44 -5.72 16.30
CA GLN A 608 16.65 -5.66 17.13
C GLN A 608 17.98 -5.75 16.36
N GLU A 609 18.10 -6.61 15.33
CA GLU A 609 19.34 -6.67 14.53
C GLU A 609 19.53 -5.42 13.68
N ALA A 610 18.48 -4.96 13.00
CA ALA A 610 18.53 -3.79 12.14
C ALA A 610 18.85 -2.53 12.95
N HIS A 611 18.16 -2.30 14.06
CA HIS A 611 18.42 -1.16 14.95
C HIS A 611 19.87 -1.20 15.50
N GLN A 612 20.35 -2.39 15.88
CA GLN A 612 21.73 -2.55 16.33
C GLN A 612 22.77 -2.25 15.23
N CYS A 613 22.48 -2.59 13.96
CA CYS A 613 23.38 -2.46 12.82
C CYS A 613 23.33 -1.10 12.10
N LEU A 614 22.15 -0.49 12.01
CA LEU A 614 21.90 0.76 11.27
C LEU A 614 21.96 1.98 12.19
N ASP A 615 21.43 1.87 13.41
CA ASP A 615 21.25 3.03 14.29
C ASP A 615 22.34 3.14 15.37
N VAL A 616 22.65 2.02 16.05
CA VAL A 616 23.46 2.05 17.28
C VAL A 616 24.97 1.88 17.03
N LEU A 617 25.38 0.92 16.18
CA LEU A 617 26.81 0.67 15.94
C LEU A 617 27.55 1.82 15.23
N PRO A 618 27.00 2.48 14.18
CA PRO A 618 27.69 3.58 13.49
C PRO A 618 27.99 4.78 14.39
N ALA A 619 27.07 5.09 15.32
CA ALA A 619 27.16 6.16 16.31
C ALA A 619 28.07 5.84 17.51
N SER A 620 28.38 4.56 17.75
CA SER A 620 29.06 4.05 18.96
C SER A 620 29.75 2.70 18.73
N PRO A 621 30.91 2.67 18.03
CA PRO A 621 31.63 1.45 17.73
C PRO A 621 32.14 0.72 18.98
N ASP A 622 31.76 -0.55 19.14
CA ASP A 622 32.35 -1.41 20.17
C ASP A 622 33.74 -1.91 19.72
N LYS A 623 34.77 -1.34 20.34
CA LYS A 623 36.17 -1.76 20.15
C LYS A 623 36.44 -3.24 20.44
N LYS A 624 35.57 -3.92 21.20
CA LYS A 624 35.69 -5.37 21.46
C LYS A 624 35.18 -6.25 20.31
N LYS A 625 34.32 -5.73 19.43
CA LYS A 625 33.80 -6.45 18.25
C LYS A 625 34.64 -6.25 16.98
N GLY A 626 35.75 -5.51 17.06
CA GLY A 626 36.60 -5.23 15.90
C GLY A 626 35.99 -4.30 14.84
N SER A 627 34.84 -3.67 15.12
CA SER A 627 34.23 -2.72 14.19
C SER A 627 35.10 -1.45 14.06
N SER A 628 35.59 -1.19 12.85
CA SER A 628 36.25 0.06 12.46
C SER A 628 35.25 1.17 12.09
N VAL A 629 33.98 0.83 11.89
CA VAL A 629 32.96 1.73 11.35
C VAL A 629 32.54 2.75 12.41
N TYR A 630 32.86 4.03 12.17
CA TYR A 630 32.53 5.14 13.06
C TYR A 630 32.21 6.40 12.26
N LEU A 631 30.93 6.55 11.90
CA LEU A 631 30.46 7.45 10.84
C LEU A 631 30.17 8.89 11.31
N GLU A 632 30.75 9.25 12.45
CA GLU A 632 30.56 10.51 13.14
C GLU A 632 31.38 11.66 12.55
N ASN A 633 30.92 12.90 12.74
CA ASN A 633 31.70 14.09 12.40
C ASN A 633 32.80 14.39 13.44
N GLN A 634 33.78 15.24 13.09
CA GLN A 634 34.89 15.55 13.99
C GLN A 634 34.46 16.25 15.28
N VAL A 635 33.36 17.02 15.28
CA VAL A 635 32.83 17.68 16.49
C VAL A 635 32.38 16.64 17.50
N LYS A 636 31.50 15.71 17.11
CA LYS A 636 31.05 14.59 17.95
C LYS A 636 32.20 13.64 18.31
N LYS A 637 33.10 13.34 17.37
CA LYS A 637 34.34 12.59 17.65
C LYS A 637 35.21 13.30 18.70
N ALA A 638 35.25 14.62 18.74
CA ALA A 638 35.96 15.39 19.75
C ALA A 638 35.27 15.31 21.13
N MET A 639 33.97 15.54 21.20
CA MET A 639 33.21 15.49 22.46
C MET A 639 33.15 14.07 23.06
N LYS A 640 32.92 13.03 22.23
CA LYS A 640 32.93 11.61 22.65
C LYS A 640 34.32 11.14 23.15
N LYS A 641 35.40 11.94 23.06
CA LYS A 641 36.68 11.69 23.76
C LYS A 641 36.60 11.89 25.27
N VAL A 642 35.80 12.84 25.78
CA VAL A 642 35.70 13.12 27.24
C VAL A 642 34.40 12.64 27.90
N TRP A 643 33.32 12.50 27.12
CA TRP A 643 32.04 11.94 27.56
C TRP A 643 31.97 10.42 27.36
N LYS A 644 31.10 9.76 28.13
CA LYS A 644 30.69 8.35 27.96
C LYS A 644 29.23 8.19 28.42
N SER A 645 28.51 7.20 27.90
CA SER A 645 27.24 6.80 28.51
C SER A 645 27.49 6.06 29.84
N PRO A 646 26.54 6.06 30.80
CA PRO A 646 26.65 5.32 32.06
C PRO A 646 26.68 3.81 31.83
N GLU A 647 27.30 3.05 32.73
CA GLU A 647 27.30 1.58 32.64
C GLU A 647 25.90 1.01 32.89
N LYS A 648 25.53 -0.10 32.22
CA LYS A 648 24.18 -0.69 32.32
C LYS A 648 23.74 -1.01 33.76
N TYR A 649 24.68 -1.36 34.65
CA TYR A 649 24.40 -1.66 36.06
C TYR A 649 24.33 -0.42 36.98
N GLN A 650 24.73 0.76 36.49
CA GLN A 650 24.64 2.03 37.21
C GLN A 650 23.38 2.81 36.86
N TYR A 651 22.77 2.48 35.72
CA TYR A 651 21.66 3.19 35.12
C TYR A 651 20.32 2.50 35.39
N ARG A 652 19.24 3.28 35.55
CA ARG A 652 17.87 2.77 35.67
C ARG A 652 16.89 3.77 35.04
N GLU A 653 16.14 3.32 34.04
CA GLU A 653 15.04 4.08 33.43
C GLU A 653 13.96 4.37 34.47
N ARG A 654 13.75 5.66 34.78
CA ARG A 654 12.82 6.17 35.80
C ARG A 654 11.48 6.55 35.19
N TYR A 655 11.51 7.34 34.12
CA TYR A 655 10.33 7.81 33.41
C TYR A 655 9.95 6.73 32.40
N ARG A 656 8.70 6.23 32.49
CA ARG A 656 8.20 5.12 31.66
C ARG A 656 6.79 5.39 31.13
N SER A 657 6.28 6.58 31.41
CA SER A 657 4.95 7.05 31.06
C SER A 657 4.89 8.57 31.21
N ALA A 658 3.97 9.22 30.49
CA ALA A 658 3.69 10.65 30.67
C ALA A 658 3.33 11.05 32.12
N LYS A 659 2.88 10.10 32.95
CA LYS A 659 2.53 10.30 34.37
C LYS A 659 3.76 10.43 35.28
N ASP A 660 4.94 9.99 34.85
CA ASP A 660 6.15 10.07 35.68
C ASP A 660 6.72 11.49 35.72
N TYR A 661 6.65 12.22 34.61
CA TYR A 661 6.99 13.64 34.48
C TYR A 661 6.21 14.57 35.43
N GLN A 662 5.07 14.13 35.97
CA GLN A 662 4.25 14.93 36.89
C GLN A 662 4.67 14.80 38.36
N LYS A 663 5.63 13.92 38.68
CA LYS A 663 5.93 13.52 40.08
C LYS A 663 7.01 14.36 40.76
N GLU A 664 7.90 14.99 40.00
CA GLU A 664 9.05 15.74 40.55
C GLU A 664 8.80 17.26 40.66
N GLY A 665 7.59 17.73 40.31
CA GLY A 665 7.14 19.12 40.49
C GLY A 665 6.46 19.38 41.85
N LYS A 666 6.91 18.75 42.94
CA LYS A 666 6.37 18.88 44.31
C LYS A 666 7.44 18.78 45.39
#